data_AF-A0A7C8EJH2-F1
#
_entry.id   AF-A0A7C8EJH2-F1
#
_cell.length_a   1.000
_cell.length_b   1.000
_cell.length_c   1.000
_cell.angle_alpha   90.00
_cell.angle_beta   90.00
_cell.angle_gamma   90.00
#
_symmetry.space_group_name_H-M   'P 1'
#
loop_
_entity.id
_entity.type
_entity.pdbx_description
1 polymer ?
#
loop_
_entity_poly.entity_id
_entity_poly.type
_entity_poly.pdbx_seq_one_letter_code
_entity_poly.pdbx_strand_id
1 'polypeptide(L)'
;MKCSGNIKSVIRGRAAGRFLSLTDMLVNWSRKYSLWPMFFGLSCCFVEEATAFTSRYDLARFGAEVLRPSPRQADLLIVSGTVFKKIAPVVLRLYEQMPEPKWVISMGSCSNSGGMYDVYSVVQGVDQIIPVDVYVPGCPPRPEALLEGLVILQEKIVSTEKPSRKIFHLEGGTQGTDRPVLKGGVTKSRDSRGPGYEGVSIRGSSVLPGRPQQWGSRSDIMWAPPARRIQLSNGDQSLAAELRERFGDRVRQEPHTSDMLTFHVDRECVKDVLRLLKYESKQKYKRLDDLTAIDESARRDRTWNESFAGAITDTGAAEFYSQKVKQPYPDFTLVYQLLSFDTASRVRIKSGLNGAYPATGSVTDIWPSANWYEREVFDMFGIRFEGHPNLRRILMPQWWEGYPLRKDYPGRATEMPPYTFADARMRQPMDAWEVAALDNKAPSGKREFLLNIGPHHVSTHGLLRCIAALEGEEIRELDLEIGYHHRASEKLGERQSWHQYIPYTDRNDYLGGSCNELSYVTAVETLADIRVPERAQAIRVMLAELYRLSNHLVFFGTFAQDLGAMTPNFYTFAEREMILDIIELITGGRLHPEYLRIGGVAADLPEGWKQAVDDLVAIFPRRLREYEKLIRRNPIFLARTKGIGRISLEEAMDWGVSGPNLRACGLEWDLRKKFPYSGYDNYDFEVPTATEGDCYARYLVRVEEMRQSISIIEQVAGNMPSGRYVTEDYRYAIPKRDEMLRDIETLIHHFINVTRGMKIPRGEAYGVTEAPRGEHGYYVVSDGLGYAYRIRVRGPGFANIQTLPILAAGESLADLISIIGSIDIILPDIDR
;
A
#
# COMPACT_ATOMS: atom_id res chain seq x y z
N MET A 1 30.36 35.42 -71.17
CA MET A 1 29.75 35.89 -69.90
C MET A 1 29.07 34.70 -69.22
N LYS A 2 29.38 34.48 -67.94
CA LYS A 2 29.08 33.26 -67.17
C LYS A 2 27.58 33.08 -66.90
N CYS A 3 26.96 32.15 -67.62
CA CYS A 3 25.69 31.51 -67.29
C CYS A 3 25.91 29.98 -67.30
N SER A 4 26.30 29.38 -66.17
CA SER A 4 26.36 27.90 -66.05
C SER A 4 26.56 27.37 -64.62
N GLY A 5 25.97 27.99 -63.60
CA GLY A 5 26.10 27.50 -62.22
C GLY A 5 24.97 27.90 -61.30
N ASN A 6 23.79 27.26 -61.42
CA ASN A 6 22.87 27.07 -60.27
C ASN A 6 21.57 26.28 -60.55
N ILE A 7 21.33 25.76 -61.75
CA ILE A 7 20.13 24.93 -61.99
C ILE A 7 20.34 23.49 -61.47
N LYS A 8 21.55 22.92 -61.59
CA LYS A 8 21.86 21.58 -61.05
C LYS A 8 21.90 21.52 -59.51
N SER A 9 22.25 22.60 -58.81
CA SER A 9 22.27 22.67 -57.34
C SER A 9 20.86 22.86 -56.76
N VAL A 10 20.00 23.66 -57.39
CA VAL A 10 18.60 23.86 -56.99
C VAL A 10 17.75 22.63 -57.31
N ILE A 11 17.99 21.95 -58.45
CA ILE A 11 17.34 20.68 -58.77
C ILE A 11 17.88 19.55 -57.86
N ARG A 12 19.19 19.51 -57.55
CA ARG A 12 19.73 18.58 -56.55
C ARG A 12 19.20 18.85 -55.14
N GLY A 13 19.02 20.11 -54.74
CA GLY A 13 18.44 20.48 -53.45
C GLY A 13 16.95 20.13 -53.33
N ARG A 14 16.17 20.28 -54.41
CA ARG A 14 14.76 19.83 -54.47
C ARG A 14 14.61 18.32 -54.56
N ALA A 15 15.49 17.63 -55.29
CA ALA A 15 15.52 16.17 -55.38
C ALA A 15 16.00 15.54 -54.06
N ALA A 16 17.03 16.11 -53.44
CA ALA A 16 17.49 15.72 -52.10
C ALA A 16 16.41 16.01 -51.05
N GLY A 17 15.72 17.15 -51.11
CA GLY A 17 14.58 17.45 -50.23
C GLY A 17 13.41 16.46 -50.37
N ARG A 18 13.06 16.05 -51.61
CA ARG A 18 12.04 15.01 -51.86
C ARG A 18 12.50 13.61 -51.43
N PHE A 19 13.77 13.30 -51.60
CA PHE A 19 14.35 12.02 -51.19
C PHE A 19 14.46 11.91 -49.67
N LEU A 20 14.87 12.99 -49.00
CA LEU A 20 14.87 13.10 -47.54
C LEU A 20 13.44 13.00 -46.98
N SER A 21 12.44 13.65 -47.59
CA SER A 21 11.05 13.51 -47.14
C SER A 21 10.50 12.09 -47.35
N LEU A 22 10.88 11.40 -48.43
CA LEU A 22 10.44 10.02 -48.69
C LEU A 22 11.12 9.02 -47.73
N THR A 23 12.41 9.22 -47.45
CA THR A 23 13.17 8.39 -46.50
C THR A 23 12.70 8.62 -45.06
N ASP A 24 12.46 9.86 -44.65
CA ASP A 24 11.82 10.18 -43.36
C ASP A 24 10.45 9.49 -43.23
N MET A 25 9.63 9.56 -44.29
CA MET A 25 8.31 8.92 -44.31
C MET A 25 8.40 7.40 -44.16
N LEU A 26 9.32 6.72 -44.88
CA LEU A 26 9.50 5.27 -44.80
C LEU A 26 10.05 4.82 -43.43
N VAL A 27 11.02 5.54 -42.89
CA VAL A 27 11.60 5.25 -41.57
C VAL A 27 10.56 5.45 -40.47
N ASN A 28 9.81 6.56 -40.51
CA ASN A 28 8.77 6.84 -39.52
C ASN A 28 7.59 5.86 -39.65
N TRP A 29 7.21 5.46 -40.87
CA TRP A 29 6.20 4.42 -41.09
C TRP A 29 6.63 3.08 -40.47
N SER A 30 7.89 2.69 -40.62
CA SER A 30 8.42 1.46 -40.04
C SER A 30 8.47 1.53 -38.51
N ARG A 31 8.93 2.66 -37.96
CA ARG A 31 9.01 2.90 -36.51
C ARG A 31 7.63 2.89 -35.84
N LYS A 32 6.62 3.46 -36.51
CA LYS A 32 5.23 3.49 -36.02
C LYS A 32 4.74 2.09 -35.61
N TYR A 33 5.08 1.05 -36.37
CA TYR A 33 4.59 -0.32 -36.18
C TYR A 33 5.62 -1.26 -35.52
N SER A 34 6.70 -0.72 -34.95
CA SER A 34 7.76 -1.50 -34.31
C SER A 34 8.27 -0.80 -33.05
N LEU A 35 7.35 -0.49 -32.13
CA LEU A 35 7.68 0.05 -30.81
C LEU A 35 7.99 -1.10 -29.85
N TRP A 36 9.11 -1.04 -29.14
CA TRP A 36 9.57 -2.05 -28.19
C TRP A 36 9.50 -1.46 -26.78
N PRO A 37 8.32 -1.55 -26.14
CA PRO A 37 8.11 -0.93 -24.84
C PRO A 37 8.89 -1.65 -23.72
N MET A 38 9.48 -0.84 -22.86
CA MET A 38 9.94 -1.20 -21.52
C MET A 38 8.98 -0.61 -20.51
N PHE A 39 8.40 -1.47 -19.69
CA PHE A 39 7.50 -1.04 -18.63
C PHE A 39 8.25 -0.78 -17.34
N PHE A 40 8.02 0.41 -16.81
CA PHE A 40 8.43 0.78 -15.48
C PHE A 40 7.17 0.90 -14.61
N GLY A 41 6.64 -0.27 -14.25
CA GLY A 41 5.49 -0.42 -13.38
C GLY A 41 5.81 0.00 -11.96
N LEU A 42 5.20 1.11 -11.53
CA LEU A 42 5.43 1.70 -10.22
C LEU A 42 4.27 1.42 -9.26
N SER A 43 3.03 1.30 -9.71
CA SER A 43 1.85 1.12 -8.84
C SER A 43 0.65 0.51 -9.57
N CYS A 44 -0.58 0.82 -9.14
CA CYS A 44 -1.84 0.28 -9.69
C CYS A 44 -1.99 0.44 -11.22
N CYS A 45 -1.38 1.48 -11.80
CA CYS A 45 -1.40 1.71 -13.25
C CYS A 45 -0.73 0.56 -14.02
N PHE A 46 0.26 -0.11 -13.41
CA PHE A 46 0.93 -1.26 -14.02
C PHE A 46 0.00 -2.47 -14.21
N VAL A 47 -0.98 -2.67 -13.32
CA VAL A 47 -1.92 -3.78 -13.45
C VAL A 47 -2.86 -3.56 -14.63
N GLU A 48 -3.32 -2.33 -14.85
CA GLU A 48 -4.12 -1.96 -16.03
C GLU A 48 -3.29 -2.01 -17.32
N GLU A 49 -2.03 -1.60 -17.25
CA GLU A 49 -1.07 -1.78 -18.34
C GLU A 49 -0.86 -3.28 -18.66
N ALA A 50 -0.74 -4.14 -17.65
CA ALA A 50 -0.66 -5.59 -17.83
C ALA A 50 -1.91 -6.16 -18.50
N THR A 51 -3.09 -5.66 -18.14
CA THR A 51 -4.36 -6.02 -18.78
C THR A 51 -4.37 -5.65 -20.26
N ALA A 52 -3.72 -4.56 -20.68
CA ALA A 52 -3.64 -4.17 -22.09
C ALA A 52 -2.93 -5.21 -22.98
N PHE A 53 -2.07 -6.06 -22.39
CA PHE A 53 -1.41 -7.16 -23.12
C PHE A 53 -2.28 -8.40 -23.30
N THR A 54 -3.41 -8.47 -22.58
CA THR A 54 -4.29 -9.63 -22.66
C THR A 54 -5.05 -9.66 -23.98
N SER A 55 -5.57 -10.82 -24.34
CA SER A 55 -6.29 -11.05 -25.59
C SER A 55 -7.55 -10.18 -25.77
N ARG A 56 -8.09 -9.61 -24.68
CA ARG A 56 -9.25 -8.70 -24.73
C ARG A 56 -8.90 -7.36 -25.39
N TYR A 57 -7.71 -6.84 -25.12
CA TYR A 57 -7.27 -5.51 -25.55
C TYR A 57 -6.26 -5.54 -26.69
N ASP A 58 -5.48 -6.63 -26.80
CA ASP A 58 -4.64 -6.96 -27.96
C ASP A 58 -3.72 -5.82 -28.42
N LEU A 59 -2.80 -5.43 -27.54
CA LEU A 59 -1.78 -4.42 -27.83
C LEU A 59 -0.96 -4.73 -29.10
N ALA A 60 -0.86 -6.00 -29.49
CA ALA A 60 -0.10 -6.43 -30.65
C ALA A 60 -0.56 -5.77 -31.96
N ARG A 61 -1.84 -5.41 -32.06
CA ARG A 61 -2.41 -4.69 -33.23
C ARG A 61 -1.71 -3.36 -33.51
N PHE A 62 -1.09 -2.76 -32.50
CA PHE A 62 -0.41 -1.48 -32.60
C PHE A 62 1.11 -1.64 -32.83
N GLY A 63 1.63 -2.86 -33.02
CA GLY A 63 3.06 -3.09 -33.23
C GLY A 63 3.90 -2.83 -31.97
N ALA A 64 3.29 -2.97 -30.79
CA ALA A 64 3.90 -2.74 -29.47
C ALA A 64 3.92 -4.01 -28.59
N GLU A 65 3.79 -5.20 -29.18
CA GLU A 65 3.76 -6.49 -28.48
C GLU A 65 5.11 -6.89 -27.86
N VAL A 66 6.21 -6.41 -28.45
CA VAL A 66 7.55 -6.90 -28.13
C VAL A 66 8.05 -6.26 -26.84
N LEU A 67 7.70 -6.86 -25.72
CA LEU A 67 8.10 -6.39 -24.40
C LEU A 67 9.59 -6.64 -24.18
N ARG A 68 10.32 -5.59 -23.80
CA ARG A 68 11.76 -5.66 -23.57
C ARG A 68 12.07 -5.16 -22.16
N PRO A 69 12.31 -6.06 -21.19
CA PRO A 69 12.67 -5.66 -19.83
C PRO A 69 14.08 -5.09 -19.73
N SER A 70 14.89 -5.19 -20.80
CA SER A 70 16.22 -4.60 -20.87
C SER A 70 16.16 -3.23 -21.56
N PRO A 71 16.62 -2.14 -20.91
CA PRO A 71 16.63 -0.80 -21.50
C PRO A 71 17.45 -0.73 -22.79
N ARG A 72 18.49 -1.56 -22.93
CA ARG A 72 19.34 -1.61 -24.14
C ARG A 72 18.62 -2.12 -25.38
N GLN A 73 17.44 -2.70 -25.20
CA GLN A 73 16.62 -3.27 -26.26
C GLN A 73 15.27 -2.57 -26.34
N ALA A 74 15.07 -1.43 -25.69
CA ALA A 74 13.78 -0.75 -25.70
C ALA A 74 13.92 0.65 -26.30
N ASP A 75 12.92 1.07 -27.06
CA ASP A 75 12.82 2.42 -27.63
C ASP A 75 11.67 3.23 -27.03
N LEU A 76 10.79 2.60 -26.24
CA LEU A 76 9.69 3.26 -25.54
C LEU A 76 9.74 2.95 -24.05
N LEU A 77 9.86 3.97 -23.20
CA LEU A 77 9.72 3.84 -21.75
C LEU A 77 8.31 4.24 -21.33
N ILE A 78 7.58 3.34 -20.68
CA ILE A 78 6.29 3.67 -20.07
C ILE A 78 6.47 3.72 -18.56
N VAL A 79 6.29 4.91 -17.99
CA VAL A 79 6.32 5.13 -16.54
C VAL A 79 4.90 5.10 -16.01
N SER A 80 4.55 3.99 -15.37
CA SER A 80 3.17 3.68 -14.97
C SER A 80 3.02 3.70 -13.46
N GLY A 81 2.63 4.84 -12.90
CA GLY A 81 2.38 5.00 -11.48
C GLY A 81 3.26 6.03 -10.76
N THR A 82 3.29 5.98 -9.44
CA THR A 82 3.90 7.04 -8.61
C THR A 82 5.43 6.97 -8.60
N VAL A 83 6.10 8.08 -8.92
CA VAL A 83 7.57 8.18 -8.85
C VAL A 83 8.00 8.69 -7.48
N PHE A 84 8.72 7.85 -6.72
CA PHE A 84 9.26 8.22 -5.41
C PHE A 84 10.68 8.76 -5.50
N LYS A 85 11.06 9.62 -4.56
CA LYS A 85 12.43 10.19 -4.49
C LYS A 85 13.52 9.13 -4.37
N LYS A 86 13.21 7.95 -3.81
CA LYS A 86 14.14 6.81 -3.68
C LYS A 86 14.33 6.05 -5.01
N ILE A 87 13.29 5.93 -5.84
CA ILE A 87 13.34 5.21 -7.13
C ILE A 87 13.66 6.12 -8.33
N ALA A 88 13.42 7.44 -8.21
CA ALA A 88 13.70 8.41 -9.27
C ALA A 88 15.11 8.32 -9.90
N PRO A 89 16.20 8.11 -9.15
CA PRO A 89 17.54 7.89 -9.72
C PRO A 89 17.62 6.69 -10.67
N VAL A 90 16.85 5.63 -10.38
CA VAL A 90 16.80 4.39 -11.18
C VAL A 90 16.03 4.63 -12.47
N VAL A 91 14.90 5.34 -12.42
CA VAL A 91 14.13 5.76 -13.61
C VAL A 91 15.02 6.52 -14.58
N LEU A 92 15.77 7.51 -14.06
CA LEU A 92 16.69 8.30 -14.88
C LEU A 92 17.79 7.42 -15.48
N ARG A 93 18.40 6.53 -14.69
CA ARG A 93 19.47 5.63 -15.16
C ARG A 93 18.98 4.73 -16.30
N LEU A 94 17.78 4.18 -16.19
CA LEU A 94 17.19 3.32 -17.23
C LEU A 94 16.94 4.11 -18.53
N TYR A 95 16.38 5.32 -18.42
CA TYR A 95 16.19 6.20 -19.57
C TYR A 95 17.52 6.58 -20.25
N GLU A 96 18.57 6.86 -19.48
CA GLU A 96 19.91 7.17 -20.01
C GLU A 96 20.56 5.96 -20.71
N GLN A 97 20.23 4.73 -20.30
CA GLN A 97 20.75 3.50 -20.90
C GLN A 97 20.01 3.06 -22.17
N MET A 98 18.85 3.64 -22.47
CA MET A 98 18.10 3.32 -23.69
C MET A 98 18.78 3.91 -24.94
N PRO A 99 18.85 3.13 -26.04
CA PRO A 99 19.37 3.60 -27.32
C PRO A 99 18.46 4.66 -27.94
N GLU A 100 19.04 5.52 -28.79
CA GLU A 100 18.25 6.43 -29.62
C GLU A 100 17.76 5.71 -30.89
N PRO A 101 16.55 6.02 -31.41
CA PRO A 101 15.57 6.95 -30.84
C PRO A 101 14.88 6.35 -29.61
N LYS A 102 14.59 7.19 -28.60
CA LYS A 102 13.75 6.80 -27.46
C LYS A 102 12.57 7.75 -27.22
N TRP A 103 11.50 7.22 -26.66
CA TRP A 103 10.28 7.96 -26.29
C TRP A 103 9.81 7.62 -24.87
N VAL A 104 9.05 8.52 -24.27
CA VAL A 104 8.51 8.36 -22.91
C VAL A 104 7.00 8.59 -22.88
N ILE A 105 6.25 7.59 -22.40
CA ILE A 105 4.84 7.73 -22.01
C ILE A 105 4.77 7.80 -20.49
N SER A 106 4.07 8.81 -19.98
CA SER A 106 3.72 8.90 -18.57
C SER A 106 2.27 8.46 -18.38
N MET A 107 2.05 7.36 -17.63
CA MET A 107 0.73 6.76 -17.45
C MET A 107 0.23 6.88 -16.00
N GLY A 108 -0.87 7.60 -15.85
CA GLY A 108 -1.59 7.82 -14.59
C GLY A 108 -1.32 9.19 -13.96
N SER A 109 -2.29 9.69 -13.20
CA SER A 109 -2.19 11.01 -12.55
C SER A 109 -0.98 11.11 -11.60
N CYS A 110 -0.52 9.97 -11.04
CA CYS A 110 0.62 9.94 -10.13
C CYS A 110 1.96 10.19 -10.83
N SER A 111 2.20 9.60 -12.00
CA SER A 111 3.40 9.89 -12.80
C SER A 111 3.32 11.28 -13.46
N ASN A 112 2.12 11.71 -13.85
CA ASN A 112 1.90 12.97 -14.56
C ASN A 112 2.12 14.20 -13.67
N SER A 113 1.69 14.16 -12.40
CA SER A 113 1.73 15.35 -11.52
C SER A 113 1.96 15.05 -10.04
N GLY A 114 2.17 13.79 -9.63
CA GLY A 114 2.11 13.37 -8.23
C GLY A 114 0.69 12.95 -7.79
N GLY A 115 -0.33 13.23 -8.60
CA GLY A 115 -1.71 12.77 -8.39
C GLY A 115 -2.29 13.27 -7.06
N MET A 116 -2.87 12.36 -6.28
CA MET A 116 -3.41 12.67 -4.94
C MET A 116 -2.35 12.73 -3.83
N TYR A 117 -1.08 12.46 -4.17
CA TYR A 117 0.03 12.33 -3.24
C TYR A 117 0.91 13.59 -3.23
N ASP A 118 0.40 14.66 -2.63
CA ASP A 118 1.23 15.80 -2.22
C ASP A 118 1.88 15.49 -0.87
N VAL A 119 3.02 14.78 -0.89
CA VAL A 119 3.76 14.26 0.28
C VAL A 119 5.27 14.32 0.11
N TYR A 120 6.00 14.33 1.22
CA TYR A 120 7.46 14.49 1.25
C TYR A 120 8.24 13.48 0.39
N SER A 121 7.74 12.26 0.18
CA SER A 121 8.46 11.17 -0.49
C SER A 121 8.23 11.08 -2.01
N VAL A 122 7.21 11.78 -2.55
CA VAL A 122 6.77 11.67 -3.94
C VAL A 122 7.36 12.80 -4.80
N VAL A 123 7.82 12.45 -6.01
CA VAL A 123 8.18 13.43 -7.04
C VAL A 123 6.90 13.91 -7.72
N GLN A 124 6.67 15.22 -7.75
CA GLN A 124 5.45 15.83 -8.29
C GLN A 124 5.47 15.89 -9.83
N GLY A 125 5.59 14.73 -10.48
CA GLY A 125 5.70 14.57 -11.93
C GLY A 125 7.03 13.95 -12.37
N VAL A 126 6.97 12.93 -13.24
CA VAL A 126 8.16 12.28 -13.82
C VAL A 126 8.91 13.23 -14.78
N ASP A 127 8.21 14.23 -15.29
CA ASP A 127 8.74 15.31 -16.13
C ASP A 127 9.78 16.20 -15.40
N GLN A 128 9.89 16.09 -14.07
CA GLN A 128 10.96 16.73 -13.29
C GLN A 128 12.34 16.07 -13.47
N ILE A 129 12.37 14.81 -13.89
CA ILE A 129 13.60 14.00 -13.98
C ILE A 129 13.89 13.47 -15.40
N ILE A 130 12.88 13.28 -16.24
CA ILE A 130 13.06 12.85 -17.63
C ILE A 130 12.06 13.58 -18.53
N PRO A 131 12.33 13.77 -19.84
CA PRO A 131 11.35 14.38 -20.72
C PRO A 131 10.19 13.40 -21.03
N VAL A 132 8.97 13.92 -21.19
CA VAL A 132 7.76 13.13 -21.48
C VAL A 132 7.18 13.51 -22.83
N ASP A 133 6.81 12.50 -23.63
CA ASP A 133 6.26 12.69 -24.97
C ASP A 133 4.74 12.70 -25.02
N VAL A 134 4.11 11.82 -24.25
CA VAL A 134 2.65 11.63 -24.15
C VAL A 134 2.26 11.41 -22.69
N TYR A 135 1.17 12.04 -22.28
CA TYR A 135 0.57 11.88 -20.97
C TYR A 135 -0.74 11.12 -21.09
N VAL A 136 -0.90 10.03 -20.34
CA VAL A 136 -2.16 9.28 -20.23
C VAL A 136 -2.77 9.57 -18.85
N PRO A 137 -3.84 10.38 -18.76
CA PRO A 137 -4.47 10.74 -17.49
C PRO A 137 -5.39 9.62 -16.96
N GLY A 138 -5.48 9.46 -15.64
CA GLY A 138 -6.38 8.49 -14.99
C GLY A 138 -5.85 7.97 -13.64
N CYS A 139 -6.71 7.35 -12.82
CA CYS A 139 -6.31 6.81 -11.51
C CYS A 139 -7.07 5.53 -11.09
N PRO A 140 -6.65 4.35 -11.59
CA PRO A 140 -5.75 4.16 -12.73
C PRO A 140 -6.48 4.41 -14.06
N PRO A 141 -5.77 4.79 -15.13
CA PRO A 141 -6.35 4.85 -16.47
C PRO A 141 -6.73 3.45 -16.95
N ARG A 142 -7.82 3.34 -17.73
CA ARG A 142 -8.23 2.06 -18.33
C ARG A 142 -7.24 1.59 -19.40
N PRO A 143 -7.19 0.29 -19.74
CA PRO A 143 -6.30 -0.22 -20.77
C PRO A 143 -6.47 0.50 -22.12
N GLU A 144 -7.70 0.88 -22.49
CA GLU A 144 -8.01 1.61 -23.72
C GLU A 144 -7.33 2.99 -23.78
N ALA A 145 -7.15 3.67 -22.62
CA ALA A 145 -6.49 4.96 -22.57
C ALA A 145 -4.98 4.85 -22.85
N LEU A 146 -4.36 3.72 -22.49
CA LEU A 146 -2.97 3.44 -22.88
C LEU A 146 -2.86 3.19 -24.38
N LEU A 147 -3.81 2.45 -24.97
CA LEU A 147 -3.87 2.23 -26.43
C LEU A 147 -4.02 3.55 -27.19
N GLU A 148 -4.88 4.45 -26.71
CA GLU A 148 -5.01 5.81 -27.26
C GLU A 148 -3.69 6.59 -27.14
N GLY A 149 -3.02 6.53 -25.99
CA GLY A 149 -1.70 7.13 -25.79
C GLY A 149 -0.65 6.65 -26.78
N LEU A 150 -0.67 5.37 -27.15
CA LEU A 150 0.21 4.81 -28.17
C LEU A 150 -0.13 5.31 -29.57
N VAL A 151 -1.41 5.44 -29.92
CA VAL A 151 -1.83 6.02 -31.20
C VAL A 151 -1.35 7.46 -31.32
N ILE A 152 -1.48 8.25 -30.25
CA ILE A 152 -0.98 9.63 -30.19
C ILE A 152 0.54 9.67 -30.39
N LEU A 153 1.29 8.76 -29.77
CA LEU A 153 2.73 8.65 -29.96
C LEU A 153 3.09 8.29 -31.42
N GLN A 154 2.37 7.35 -32.01
CA GLN A 154 2.54 6.96 -33.41
C GLN A 154 2.29 8.12 -34.38
N GLU A 155 1.24 8.92 -34.14
CA GLU A 155 0.94 10.12 -34.92
C GLU A 155 2.03 11.19 -34.77
N LYS A 156 2.57 11.35 -33.55
CA LYS A 156 3.69 12.23 -33.28
C LYS A 156 4.95 11.81 -34.05
N ILE A 157 5.29 10.51 -34.05
CA ILE A 157 6.46 9.99 -34.78
C ILE A 157 6.34 10.31 -36.27
N VAL A 158 5.17 10.11 -36.87
CA VAL A 158 4.96 10.38 -38.30
C VAL A 158 5.00 11.88 -38.64
N SER A 159 4.43 12.71 -37.78
CA SER A 159 4.26 14.15 -38.06
C SER A 159 5.48 15.02 -37.75
N THR A 160 6.28 14.66 -36.73
CA THR A 160 7.32 15.55 -36.19
C THR A 160 8.75 15.10 -36.49
N GLU A 161 9.00 13.78 -36.55
CA GLU A 161 10.36 13.24 -36.63
C GLU A 161 10.97 13.39 -38.02
N LYS A 162 12.25 13.80 -38.07
CA LYS A 162 13.01 13.95 -39.33
C LYS A 162 14.34 13.19 -39.24
N PRO A 163 14.29 11.85 -39.17
CA PRO A 163 15.43 11.02 -38.82
C PRO A 163 16.56 11.07 -39.84
N SER A 164 16.27 11.22 -41.14
CA SER A 164 17.25 11.28 -42.23
C SER A 164 18.26 12.41 -42.01
N ARG A 165 17.84 13.53 -41.41
CA ARG A 165 18.72 14.68 -41.18
C ARG A 165 19.81 14.38 -40.16
N LYS A 166 19.50 13.72 -39.03
CA LYS A 166 20.53 13.27 -38.08
C LYS A 166 21.47 12.22 -38.70
N ILE A 167 20.94 11.28 -39.49
CA ILE A 167 21.72 10.22 -40.15
C ILE A 167 22.73 10.80 -41.15
N PHE A 168 22.33 11.82 -41.91
CA PHE A 168 23.18 12.48 -42.90
C PHE A 168 23.95 13.69 -42.35
N HIS A 169 24.03 13.85 -41.01
CA HIS A 169 24.68 14.98 -40.34
C HIS A 169 24.23 16.37 -40.84
N LEU A 170 22.94 16.50 -41.20
CA LEU A 170 22.31 17.75 -41.62
C LEU A 170 21.75 18.51 -40.41
N GLU A 171 21.84 19.84 -40.44
CA GLU A 171 21.29 20.69 -39.38
C GLU A 171 19.75 20.56 -39.27
N GLY A 172 19.28 20.47 -38.03
CA GLY A 172 17.86 20.45 -37.68
C GLY A 172 17.15 19.16 -38.06
N GLY A 173 16.98 18.25 -37.10
CA GLY A 173 16.13 17.06 -37.20
C GLY A 173 16.05 16.39 -35.84
N THR A 174 14.92 15.76 -35.52
CA THR A 174 14.73 15.02 -34.27
C THR A 174 14.81 13.52 -34.51
N GLN A 175 15.31 12.80 -33.50
CA GLN A 175 15.19 11.34 -33.38
C GLN A 175 14.88 11.06 -31.91
N GLY A 176 13.61 10.80 -31.59
CA GLY A 176 13.19 10.58 -30.21
C GLY A 176 13.04 11.88 -29.41
N THR A 177 13.02 11.74 -28.09
CA THR A 177 12.77 12.84 -27.16
C THR A 177 13.96 13.80 -27.02
N ASP A 178 14.06 14.79 -27.90
CA ASP A 178 15.12 15.82 -27.87
C ASP A 178 14.77 17.07 -27.03
N ARG A 179 13.69 17.04 -26.23
CA ARG A 179 13.24 18.20 -25.44
C ARG A 179 13.99 18.30 -24.11
N PRO A 180 14.35 19.51 -23.65
CA PRO A 180 14.93 19.67 -22.33
C PRO A 180 13.91 19.26 -21.25
N VAL A 181 14.40 18.66 -20.17
CA VAL A 181 13.66 18.50 -18.91
C VAL A 181 13.18 19.89 -18.48
N LEU A 182 11.88 20.04 -18.19
CA LEU A 182 11.07 21.28 -18.02
C LEU A 182 11.82 22.62 -17.79
N LYS A 183 11.31 23.71 -18.39
CA LYS A 183 11.72 25.10 -18.07
C LYS A 183 10.89 25.67 -16.92
N GLY A 184 11.55 26.10 -15.83
CA GLY A 184 10.89 26.68 -14.66
C GLY A 184 10.06 27.93 -14.99
N GLY A 185 8.85 28.04 -14.43
CA GLY A 185 7.95 29.20 -14.58
C GLY A 185 7.03 29.20 -15.82
N VAL A 186 7.17 28.23 -16.73
CA VAL A 186 6.29 28.08 -17.92
C VAL A 186 5.41 26.84 -17.83
N THR A 187 6.00 25.69 -17.47
CA THR A 187 5.30 24.40 -17.31
C THR A 187 5.33 23.86 -15.88
N LYS A 188 6.15 24.47 -15.01
CA LYS A 188 6.27 24.12 -13.59
C LYS A 188 5.32 25.01 -12.78
N SER A 189 4.23 24.45 -12.28
CA SER A 189 3.54 25.04 -11.14
C SER A 189 4.14 24.47 -9.86
N ARG A 190 4.61 25.33 -8.95
CA ARG A 190 5.07 24.88 -7.62
C ARG A 190 3.91 24.41 -6.73
N ASP A 191 2.69 24.74 -7.14
CA ASP A 191 1.46 24.40 -6.46
C ASP A 191 0.70 23.36 -7.27
N SER A 192 0.28 22.26 -6.64
CA SER A 192 -0.53 21.23 -7.30
C SER A 192 -1.89 21.75 -7.81
N ARG A 193 -2.33 22.95 -7.36
CA ARG A 193 -3.51 23.67 -7.85
C ARG A 193 -3.29 24.41 -9.18
N GLY A 194 -2.05 24.46 -9.69
CA GLY A 194 -1.69 25.13 -10.94
C GLY A 194 -1.06 26.51 -10.79
N PRO A 195 -0.57 27.10 -11.90
CA PRO A 195 0.18 28.36 -11.89
C PRO A 195 -0.62 29.51 -11.28
N GLY A 196 0.02 30.38 -10.48
CA GLY A 196 -0.61 31.55 -9.86
C GLY A 196 -1.10 31.37 -8.41
N TYR A 197 -1.09 30.16 -7.87
CA TYR A 197 -1.38 29.88 -6.45
C TYR A 197 -0.13 29.87 -5.54
N GLU A 198 1.03 30.16 -6.13
CA GLU A 198 2.33 30.11 -5.49
C GLU A 198 2.41 31.13 -4.33
N GLY A 199 2.69 30.65 -3.12
CA GLY A 199 2.73 31.49 -1.92
C GLY A 199 1.36 31.76 -1.26
N VAL A 200 0.25 31.31 -1.85
CA VAL A 200 -1.06 31.36 -1.18
C VAL A 200 -1.14 30.20 -0.19
N SER A 201 -1.01 30.52 1.10
CA SER A 201 -1.24 29.54 2.17
C SER A 201 -2.60 28.87 1.97
N ILE A 202 -2.63 27.55 1.84
CA ILE A 202 -3.87 26.81 1.71
C ILE A 202 -4.67 27.02 3.01
N ARG A 203 -5.72 27.84 2.94
CA ARG A 203 -6.73 27.94 4.00
C ARG A 203 -7.50 26.62 4.00
N GLY A 204 -7.30 25.76 5.00
CA GLY A 204 -8.09 24.52 5.07
C GLY A 204 -7.70 23.46 6.10
N SER A 205 -6.44 23.32 6.51
CA SER A 205 -6.08 22.38 7.59
C SER A 205 -5.77 23.17 8.85
N SER A 206 -6.80 23.46 9.65
CA SER A 206 -6.76 24.33 10.83
C SER A 206 -5.95 23.78 12.01
N VAL A 207 -5.17 22.71 11.87
CA VAL A 207 -4.10 22.37 12.83
C VAL A 207 -2.95 21.70 12.08
N LEU A 208 -1.96 22.49 11.68
CA LEU A 208 -0.61 21.98 11.55
C LEU A 208 -0.04 21.90 12.97
N PRO A 209 0.66 20.82 13.36
CA PRO A 209 1.41 20.82 14.60
C PRO A 209 2.32 22.04 14.71
N GLY A 210 2.33 22.70 15.87
CA GLY A 210 3.16 23.89 16.10
C GLY A 210 2.54 25.24 15.69
N ARG A 211 1.32 25.28 15.12
CA ARG A 211 0.57 26.54 15.01
C ARG A 211 -0.21 26.82 16.30
N PRO A 212 -0.28 28.08 16.76
CA PRO A 212 -1.00 28.43 17.98
C PRO A 212 -2.46 27.98 17.87
N GLN A 213 -2.91 27.31 18.93
CA GLN A 213 -4.28 26.86 19.13
C GLN A 213 -5.26 27.96 18.69
N GLN A 214 -6.10 27.67 17.69
CA GLN A 214 -7.16 28.60 17.34
C GLN A 214 -8.13 28.66 18.52
N TRP A 215 -8.08 29.77 19.26
CA TRP A 215 -8.94 30.00 20.41
C TRP A 215 -10.41 30.00 19.95
N GLY A 216 -11.25 29.19 20.59
CA GLY A 216 -12.68 29.09 20.26
C GLY A 216 -13.01 28.28 18.99
N SER A 217 -12.28 27.20 18.69
CA SER A 217 -12.68 26.29 17.62
C SER A 217 -14.09 25.78 17.87
N ARG A 218 -15.02 25.97 16.92
CA ARG A 218 -16.40 25.45 17.03
C ARG A 218 -16.43 23.93 17.19
N SER A 219 -15.36 23.23 16.81
CA SER A 219 -15.19 21.80 17.05
C SER A 219 -15.11 21.46 18.55
N ASP A 220 -14.64 22.37 19.39
CA ASP A 220 -14.49 22.16 20.84
C ASP A 220 -15.84 22.29 21.57
N ILE A 221 -16.78 23.07 21.00
CA ILE A 221 -18.11 23.34 21.57
C ILE A 221 -19.11 22.22 21.17
N MET A 222 -18.86 21.51 20.08
CA MET A 222 -19.74 20.42 19.67
C MET A 222 -19.60 19.22 20.60
N TRP A 223 -20.74 18.82 21.17
CA TRP A 223 -20.85 17.57 21.89
C TRP A 223 -20.52 16.38 20.98
N ALA A 224 -19.75 15.43 21.51
CA ALA A 224 -19.48 14.14 20.90
C ALA A 224 -19.74 13.06 21.95
N PRO A 225 -20.34 11.91 21.57
CA PRO A 225 -20.51 10.81 22.50
C PRO A 225 -19.14 10.30 22.98
N PRO A 226 -19.07 9.60 24.12
CA PRO A 226 -17.84 8.94 24.54
C PRO A 226 -17.46 7.84 23.54
N ALA A 227 -16.17 7.55 23.43
CA ALA A 227 -15.69 6.40 22.65
C ALA A 227 -16.27 5.09 23.21
N ARG A 228 -16.37 4.07 22.33
CA ARG A 228 -16.79 2.72 22.71
C ARG A 228 -16.00 2.23 23.93
N ARG A 229 -16.66 1.45 24.79
CA ARG A 229 -16.04 0.80 25.95
C ARG A 229 -16.29 -0.70 25.89
N ILE A 230 -15.23 -1.49 25.94
CA ILE A 230 -15.36 -2.95 26.03
C ILE A 230 -15.56 -3.38 27.48
N GLN A 231 -16.29 -4.48 27.66
CA GLN A 231 -16.32 -5.20 28.93
C GLN A 231 -15.17 -6.21 28.96
N LEU A 232 -14.40 -6.21 30.03
CA LEU A 232 -13.24 -7.08 30.18
C LEU A 232 -13.67 -8.50 30.55
N SER A 233 -13.11 -9.48 29.86
CA SER A 233 -13.34 -10.90 30.17
C SER A 233 -12.68 -11.30 31.50
N ASN A 234 -13.07 -12.46 32.04
CA ASN A 234 -12.41 -13.01 33.23
C ASN A 234 -10.91 -13.28 32.99
N GLY A 235 -10.54 -13.64 31.76
CA GLY A 235 -9.13 -13.81 31.35
C GLY A 235 -8.36 -12.49 31.41
N ASP A 236 -8.95 -11.41 30.90
CA ASP A 236 -8.36 -10.07 30.93
C ASP A 236 -8.16 -9.57 32.37
N GLN A 237 -9.14 -9.81 33.24
CA GLN A 237 -9.06 -9.46 34.66
C GLN A 237 -7.96 -10.26 35.37
N SER A 238 -7.82 -11.56 35.04
CA SER A 238 -6.74 -12.40 35.58
C SER A 238 -5.36 -11.90 35.13
N LEU A 239 -5.22 -11.50 33.87
CA LEU A 239 -3.96 -10.97 33.34
C LEU A 239 -3.61 -9.63 34.01
N ALA A 240 -4.59 -8.75 34.17
CA ALA A 240 -4.40 -7.48 34.87
C ALA A 240 -3.97 -7.67 36.33
N ALA A 241 -4.55 -8.68 37.03
CA ALA A 241 -4.14 -9.04 38.38
C ALA A 241 -2.70 -9.58 38.43
N GLU A 242 -2.33 -10.47 37.50
CA GLU A 242 -0.98 -11.04 37.39
C GLU A 242 0.09 -9.96 37.17
N LEU A 243 -0.17 -9.03 36.24
CA LEU A 243 0.75 -7.92 35.98
C LEU A 243 0.87 -6.97 37.17
N ARG A 244 -0.24 -6.68 37.87
CA ARG A 244 -0.25 -5.82 39.06
C ARG A 244 0.49 -6.47 40.22
N GLU A 245 0.33 -7.77 40.43
CA GLU A 245 1.02 -8.51 41.50
C GLU A 245 2.54 -8.47 41.31
N ARG A 246 3.02 -8.59 40.07
CA ARG A 246 4.46 -8.69 39.80
C ARG A 246 5.17 -7.36 39.62
N PHE A 247 4.51 -6.35 39.04
CA PHE A 247 5.13 -5.06 38.71
C PHE A 247 4.58 -3.87 39.49
N GLY A 248 3.53 -4.06 40.31
CA GLY A 248 2.94 -3.00 41.13
C GLY A 248 2.47 -1.81 40.29
N ASP A 249 2.78 -0.61 40.76
CA ASP A 249 2.35 0.66 40.13
C ASP A 249 3.09 1.00 38.83
N ARG A 250 4.13 0.24 38.46
CA ARG A 250 4.86 0.42 37.20
C ARG A 250 4.06 -0.05 35.98
N VAL A 251 3.02 -0.85 36.20
CA VAL A 251 2.08 -1.30 35.17
C VAL A 251 0.68 -0.82 35.55
N ARG A 252 0.15 0.11 34.76
CA ARG A 252 -1.16 0.72 34.97
C ARG A 252 -2.10 0.31 33.86
N GLN A 253 -3.23 -0.27 34.22
CA GLN A 253 -4.27 -0.63 33.27
C GLN A 253 -5.04 0.60 32.83
N GLU A 254 -5.28 0.73 31.53
CA GLU A 254 -6.20 1.74 30.98
C GLU A 254 -7.64 1.41 31.44
N PRO A 255 -8.35 2.32 32.13
CA PRO A 255 -9.67 2.02 32.68
C PRO A 255 -10.75 1.77 31.62
N HIS A 256 -10.62 2.41 30.46
CA HIS A 256 -11.59 2.33 29.37
C HIS A 256 -10.85 2.18 28.04
N THR A 257 -11.06 1.04 27.38
CA THR A 257 -10.53 0.78 26.04
C THR A 257 -11.68 0.51 25.07
N SER A 258 -11.47 0.87 23.80
CA SER A 258 -12.51 0.74 22.77
C SER A 258 -12.46 -0.58 22.01
N ASP A 259 -11.33 -1.29 22.08
CA ASP A 259 -11.05 -2.44 21.22
C ASP A 259 -10.36 -3.61 21.92
N MET A 260 -9.31 -3.35 22.72
CA MET A 260 -8.55 -4.39 23.42
C MET A 260 -8.01 -3.92 24.77
N LEU A 261 -7.61 -4.85 25.63
CA LEU A 261 -6.97 -4.55 26.91
C LEU A 261 -5.67 -3.77 26.69
N THR A 262 -5.52 -2.64 27.38
CA THR A 262 -4.37 -1.73 27.22
C THR A 262 -3.70 -1.45 28.57
N PHE A 263 -2.37 -1.51 28.60
CA PHE A 263 -1.57 -1.17 29.77
C PHE A 263 -0.56 -0.07 29.44
N HIS A 264 -0.40 0.86 30.37
CA HIS A 264 0.70 1.81 30.43
C HIS A 264 1.80 1.23 31.32
N VAL A 265 3.00 1.13 30.77
CA VAL A 265 4.16 0.49 31.41
C VAL A 265 5.33 1.46 31.43
N ASP A 266 6.00 1.55 32.57
CA ASP A 266 7.20 2.37 32.69
C ASP A 266 8.33 1.80 31.80
N ARG A 267 9.05 2.70 31.13
CA ARG A 267 10.10 2.35 30.15
C ARG A 267 11.15 1.37 30.67
N GLU A 268 11.44 1.40 31.97
CA GLU A 268 12.50 0.59 32.59
C GLU A 268 12.09 -0.88 32.72
N CYS A 269 10.80 -1.18 32.75
CA CYS A 269 10.28 -2.55 32.93
C CYS A 269 9.52 -3.09 31.70
N VAL A 270 9.44 -2.31 30.62
CA VAL A 270 8.70 -2.72 29.41
C VAL A 270 9.20 -4.05 28.85
N LYS A 271 10.52 -4.26 28.82
CA LYS A 271 11.13 -5.50 28.31
C LYS A 271 10.81 -6.70 29.21
N ASP A 272 10.80 -6.51 30.53
CA ASP A 272 10.48 -7.57 31.50
C ASP A 272 9.00 -7.98 31.41
N VAL A 273 8.10 -7.00 31.28
CA VAL A 273 6.66 -7.24 31.08
C VAL A 273 6.44 -8.02 29.78
N LEU A 274 7.09 -7.61 28.69
CA LEU A 274 6.98 -8.30 27.40
C LEU A 274 7.53 -9.73 27.46
N ARG A 275 8.63 -9.96 28.17
CA ARG A 275 9.20 -11.30 28.39
C ARG A 275 8.26 -12.19 29.18
N LEU A 276 7.62 -11.64 30.22
CA LEU A 276 6.59 -12.34 30.98
C LEU A 276 5.43 -12.76 30.07
N LEU A 277 4.91 -11.82 29.27
CA LEU A 277 3.75 -12.06 28.39
C LEU A 277 4.02 -13.11 27.30
N LYS A 278 5.28 -13.27 26.89
CA LYS A 278 5.69 -14.27 25.90
C LYS A 278 5.84 -15.66 26.51
N TYR A 279 6.51 -15.78 27.67
CA TYR A 279 7.00 -17.06 28.17
C TYR A 279 6.30 -17.57 29.45
N GLU A 280 5.95 -16.67 30.36
CA GLU A 280 5.60 -17.01 31.75
C GLU A 280 4.12 -16.83 32.06
N SER A 281 3.41 -15.92 31.37
CA SER A 281 1.99 -15.67 31.60
C SER A 281 1.15 -16.91 31.35
N LYS A 282 0.04 -17.02 32.11
CA LYS A 282 -0.97 -18.06 31.88
C LYS A 282 -1.49 -18.02 30.45
N GLN A 283 -1.70 -16.82 29.94
CA GLN A 283 -2.06 -16.57 28.55
C GLN A 283 -0.84 -16.07 27.78
N LYS A 284 -0.29 -16.91 26.92
CA LYS A 284 0.96 -16.63 26.19
C LYS A 284 0.70 -15.86 24.91
N TYR A 285 1.36 -14.72 24.78
CA TYR A 285 1.31 -13.90 23.58
C TYR A 285 2.46 -14.30 22.66
N LYS A 286 2.20 -15.30 21.81
CA LYS A 286 3.23 -15.87 20.94
C LYS A 286 3.68 -14.89 19.84
N ARG A 287 2.78 -14.04 19.33
CA ARG A 287 3.09 -13.14 18.20
C ARG A 287 3.13 -11.67 18.62
N LEU A 288 4.21 -10.98 18.26
CA LEU A 288 4.24 -9.52 18.16
C LEU A 288 3.51 -9.12 16.88
N ASP A 289 2.33 -8.52 17.03
CA ASP A 289 1.41 -8.23 15.92
C ASP A 289 1.74 -6.93 15.19
N ASP A 290 2.12 -5.90 15.95
CA ASP A 290 2.65 -4.63 15.46
C ASP A 290 3.46 -3.92 16.56
N LEU A 291 4.42 -3.09 16.15
CA LEU A 291 5.14 -2.15 17.01
C LEU A 291 5.23 -0.81 16.28
N THR A 292 4.71 0.24 16.91
CA THR A 292 4.72 1.60 16.36
C THR A 292 4.96 2.64 17.45
N ALA A 293 5.07 3.91 17.04
CA ALA A 293 5.14 5.04 17.95
C ALA A 293 4.08 6.10 17.61
N ILE A 294 3.77 6.91 18.62
CA ILE A 294 2.96 8.11 18.50
C ILE A 294 3.83 9.27 18.98
N ASP A 295 3.98 10.30 18.16
CA ASP A 295 4.50 11.59 18.58
C ASP A 295 3.35 12.39 19.21
N GLU A 296 3.44 12.58 20.53
CA GLU A 296 2.40 13.19 21.37
C GLU A 296 2.63 14.71 21.54
N SER A 297 3.71 15.27 20.97
CA SER A 297 4.12 16.68 21.13
C SER A 297 3.06 17.68 20.71
N ALA A 298 2.19 17.29 19.75
CA ALA A 298 1.15 18.13 19.17
C ALA A 298 -0.23 17.97 19.83
N ARG A 299 -0.35 17.25 20.95
CA ARG A 299 -1.64 17.11 21.66
C ARG A 299 -2.15 18.49 22.09
N ARG A 300 -3.43 18.77 21.77
CA ARG A 300 -4.12 19.99 22.21
C ARG A 300 -4.20 20.10 23.74
N ASP A 301 -4.44 18.97 24.40
CA ASP A 301 -4.35 18.83 25.85
C ASP A 301 -3.14 17.96 26.16
N ARG A 302 -2.06 18.60 26.63
CA ARG A 302 -0.83 17.89 27.05
C ARG A 302 -1.01 17.14 28.36
N THR A 303 -2.19 17.17 28.97
CA THR A 303 -2.53 16.34 30.11
C THR A 303 -3.44 15.19 29.71
N TRP A 304 -3.12 14.00 30.18
CA TRP A 304 -3.99 12.85 30.09
C TRP A 304 -4.71 12.67 31.43
N ASN A 305 -6.04 12.52 31.37
CA ASN A 305 -6.84 12.21 32.54
C ASN A 305 -6.83 10.69 32.74
N GLU A 306 -6.49 10.23 33.94
CA GLU A 306 -6.67 8.83 34.38
C GLU A 306 -8.15 8.36 34.36
N SER A 307 -9.08 9.24 33.97
CA SER A 307 -10.49 8.90 33.79
C SER A 307 -11.19 10.00 33.00
N PHE A 308 -11.57 9.71 31.76
CA PHE A 308 -12.74 10.33 31.13
C PHE A 308 -14.01 9.86 31.89
N ALA A 309 -14.16 10.33 33.13
CA ALA A 309 -15.39 10.22 33.89
C ALA A 309 -16.14 11.53 33.76
N GLY A 310 -17.35 11.41 33.25
CA GLY A 310 -18.29 12.49 33.02
C GLY A 310 -19.40 11.97 32.13
N ALA A 311 -20.16 10.99 32.62
CA ALA A 311 -21.54 10.85 32.17
C ALA A 311 -22.22 12.19 32.44
N ILE A 312 -22.80 12.79 31.41
CA ILE A 312 -23.81 13.83 31.63
C ILE A 312 -25.03 13.04 32.12
N THR A 313 -25.15 12.89 33.44
CA THR A 313 -26.43 12.59 34.07
C THR A 313 -27.23 13.89 34.13
N ASP A 314 -28.53 13.83 33.84
CA ASP A 314 -29.49 14.94 33.66
C ASP A 314 -29.73 15.87 34.87
N THR A 315 -28.73 16.10 35.70
CA THR A 315 -28.83 17.00 36.85
C THR A 315 -27.63 17.95 36.89
N GLY A 316 -27.87 19.22 36.56
CA GLY A 316 -27.21 20.37 37.18
C GLY A 316 -25.69 20.46 37.08
N ALA A 317 -25.25 21.32 36.17
CA ALA A 317 -23.93 21.91 35.99
C ALA A 317 -23.02 22.10 37.25
N ALA A 318 -21.71 21.86 36.99
CA ALA A 318 -20.57 22.76 37.27
C ALA A 318 -19.61 22.55 38.47
N GLU A 319 -19.84 21.65 39.43
CA GLU A 319 -18.97 21.60 40.64
C GLU A 319 -18.21 20.28 40.91
N PHE A 320 -17.82 19.51 39.89
CA PHE A 320 -16.97 18.31 40.05
C PHE A 320 -15.61 18.38 39.33
N TYR A 321 -15.12 19.59 39.03
CA TYR A 321 -13.80 19.81 38.42
C TYR A 321 -12.74 20.27 39.44
N SER A 322 -12.31 19.41 40.36
CA SER A 322 -11.00 19.60 40.99
C SER A 322 -10.49 18.28 41.58
N GLN A 323 -9.20 18.00 41.40
CA GLN A 323 -8.43 16.87 41.98
C GLN A 323 -8.42 15.52 41.24
N LYS A 324 -8.41 15.50 39.90
CA LYS A 324 -7.79 14.37 39.19
C LYS A 324 -6.36 14.73 38.83
N VAL A 325 -5.39 13.91 39.25
CA VAL A 325 -3.97 14.11 38.96
C VAL A 325 -3.79 14.06 37.45
N LYS A 326 -3.64 15.23 36.84
CA LYS A 326 -3.38 15.39 35.41
C LYS A 326 -1.92 15.03 35.16
N GLN A 327 -1.65 13.85 34.62
CA GLN A 327 -0.30 13.49 34.22
C GLN A 327 0.00 14.08 32.84
N PRO A 328 1.20 14.66 32.62
CA PRO A 328 1.58 15.13 31.30
C PRO A 328 1.76 13.94 30.36
N TYR A 329 1.32 14.09 29.10
CA TYR A 329 1.70 13.15 28.05
C TYR A 329 3.23 13.14 27.91
N PRO A 330 3.82 11.95 27.67
CA PRO A 330 5.22 11.88 27.24
C PRO A 330 5.39 12.58 25.89
N ASP A 331 6.63 12.82 25.45
CA ASP A 331 6.87 13.37 24.10
C ASP A 331 6.56 12.32 23.02
N PHE A 332 6.89 11.05 23.28
CA PHE A 332 6.57 9.92 22.42
C PHE A 332 5.93 8.77 23.21
N THR A 333 5.00 8.04 22.60
CA THR A 333 4.44 6.80 23.15
C THR A 333 4.79 5.63 22.23
N LEU A 334 5.54 4.65 22.71
CA LEU A 334 5.70 3.36 22.04
C LEU A 334 4.48 2.48 22.29
N VAL A 335 4.01 1.79 21.25
CA VAL A 335 2.83 0.93 21.28
C VAL A 335 3.20 -0.44 20.74
N TYR A 336 3.15 -1.45 21.61
CA TYR A 336 3.31 -2.87 21.28
C TYR A 336 1.93 -3.51 21.25
N GLN A 337 1.61 -4.20 20.16
CA GLN A 337 0.38 -4.99 20.03
C GLN A 337 0.76 -6.46 19.97
N LEU A 338 0.17 -7.27 20.85
CA LEU A 338 0.49 -8.69 20.93
C LEU A 338 -0.76 -9.53 20.70
N LEU A 339 -0.58 -10.71 20.10
CA LEU A 339 -1.64 -11.68 19.84
C LEU A 339 -1.35 -13.02 20.53
N SER A 340 -2.38 -13.55 21.19
CA SER A 340 -2.45 -14.94 21.65
C SER A 340 -3.29 -15.78 20.68
N PHE A 341 -2.69 -16.85 20.14
CA PHE A 341 -3.38 -17.83 19.29
C PHE A 341 -4.26 -18.79 20.10
N ASP A 342 -3.86 -19.10 21.34
CA ASP A 342 -4.50 -20.14 22.16
C ASP A 342 -5.88 -19.66 22.68
N THR A 343 -5.97 -18.39 23.06
CA THR A 343 -7.20 -17.76 23.59
C THR A 343 -7.91 -16.84 22.60
N ALA A 344 -7.34 -16.65 21.40
CA ALA A 344 -7.80 -15.69 20.40
C ALA A 344 -8.07 -14.30 21.01
N SER A 345 -7.02 -13.65 21.52
CA SER A 345 -7.12 -12.37 22.21
C SER A 345 -5.89 -11.50 22.00
N ARG A 346 -6.08 -10.17 21.99
CA ARG A 346 -5.02 -9.17 21.82
C ARG A 346 -4.82 -8.33 23.07
N VAL A 347 -3.59 -7.85 23.26
CA VAL A 347 -3.26 -6.87 24.31
C VAL A 347 -2.36 -5.77 23.74
N ARG A 348 -2.55 -4.55 24.22
CA ARG A 348 -1.74 -3.38 23.89
C ARG A 348 -0.89 -2.97 25.09
N ILE A 349 0.41 -2.83 24.89
CA ILE A 349 1.35 -2.29 25.88
C ILE A 349 1.86 -0.95 25.38
N LYS A 350 1.75 0.09 26.21
CA LYS A 350 2.20 1.45 25.93
C LYS A 350 3.33 1.85 26.85
N SER A 351 4.39 2.42 26.30
CA SER A 351 5.51 2.96 27.08
C SER A 351 5.79 4.41 26.69
N GLY A 352 5.77 5.31 27.67
CA GLY A 352 6.07 6.73 27.46
C GLY A 352 7.56 7.02 27.43
N LEU A 353 7.98 7.86 26.48
CA LEU A 353 9.36 8.30 26.28
C LEU A 353 9.43 9.83 26.20
N ASN A 354 10.46 10.42 26.81
CA ASN A 354 10.65 11.87 26.87
C ASN A 354 12.00 12.26 26.26
N GLY A 355 12.07 13.47 25.71
CA GLY A 355 13.26 14.05 25.08
C GLY A 355 13.23 13.98 23.54
N ALA A 356 14.15 14.70 22.91
CA ALA A 356 14.17 14.87 21.45
C ALA A 356 14.60 13.61 20.67
N TYR A 357 15.43 12.75 21.28
CA TYR A 357 15.94 11.50 20.71
C TYR A 357 15.95 10.42 21.78
N PRO A 358 14.77 9.90 22.19
CA PRO A 358 14.69 8.94 23.27
C PRO A 358 15.26 7.59 22.83
N ALA A 359 15.66 6.78 23.82
CA ALA A 359 16.15 5.42 23.63
C ALA A 359 15.41 4.45 24.56
N THR A 360 15.27 3.20 24.14
CA THR A 360 14.72 2.08 24.91
C THR A 360 15.49 0.79 24.59
N GLY A 361 15.33 -0.26 25.39
CA GLY A 361 15.90 -1.57 25.08
C GLY A 361 15.20 -2.25 23.90
N SER A 362 15.96 -2.89 23.02
CA SER A 362 15.44 -3.74 21.94
C SER A 362 14.77 -5.00 22.50
N VAL A 363 13.72 -5.47 21.81
CA VAL A 363 12.99 -6.71 22.09
C VAL A 363 13.19 -7.77 21.01
N THR A 364 14.21 -7.61 20.17
CA THR A 364 14.61 -8.58 19.13
C THR A 364 15.05 -9.94 19.68
N ASP A 365 15.48 -9.99 20.95
CA ASP A 365 15.78 -11.21 21.69
C ASP A 365 14.52 -11.93 22.22
N ILE A 366 13.37 -11.26 22.21
CA ILE A 366 12.07 -11.85 22.60
C ILE A 366 11.29 -12.27 21.36
N TRP A 367 11.20 -11.38 20.36
CA TRP A 367 10.60 -11.67 19.05
C TRP A 367 11.55 -11.27 17.92
N PRO A 368 11.97 -12.21 17.06
CA PRO A 368 12.77 -11.88 15.87
C PRO A 368 12.09 -10.88 14.93
N SER A 369 10.75 -10.91 14.87
CA SER A 369 9.95 -9.97 14.05
C SER A 369 10.17 -8.51 14.44
N ALA A 370 10.54 -8.21 15.69
CA ALA A 370 10.77 -6.84 16.18
C ALA A 370 11.86 -6.10 15.39
N ASN A 371 12.76 -6.81 14.70
CA ASN A 371 13.86 -6.20 13.94
C ASN A 371 13.37 -5.13 12.95
N TRP A 372 12.38 -5.46 12.12
CA TRP A 372 11.87 -4.51 11.13
C TRP A 372 11.03 -3.41 11.76
N TYR A 373 10.21 -3.72 12.76
CA TYR A 373 9.39 -2.73 13.43
C TYR A 373 10.21 -1.70 14.21
N GLU A 374 11.26 -2.12 14.92
CA GLU A 374 12.18 -1.21 15.62
C GLU A 374 12.94 -0.31 14.65
N ARG A 375 13.41 -0.87 13.51
CA ARG A 375 14.02 -0.09 12.42
C ARG A 375 13.06 0.91 11.81
N GLU A 376 11.79 0.54 11.62
CA GLU A 376 10.77 1.44 11.11
C GLU A 376 10.51 2.61 12.08
N VAL A 377 10.36 2.32 13.37
CA VAL A 377 10.18 3.35 14.41
C VAL A 377 11.41 4.26 14.47
N PHE A 378 12.61 3.72 14.36
CA PHE A 378 13.83 4.52 14.26
C PHE A 378 13.85 5.43 13.02
N ASP A 379 13.51 4.90 11.85
CA ASP A 379 13.51 5.64 10.59
C ASP A 379 12.46 6.77 10.57
N MET A 380 11.29 6.51 11.14
CA MET A 380 10.14 7.42 11.10
C MET A 380 10.07 8.41 12.25
N PHE A 381 10.54 8.04 13.46
CA PHE A 381 10.44 8.84 14.68
C PHE A 381 11.80 9.13 15.33
N GLY A 382 12.89 8.46 14.96
CA GLY A 382 14.22 8.70 15.54
C GLY A 382 14.40 8.19 16.96
N ILE A 383 13.57 7.23 17.38
CA ILE A 383 13.68 6.53 18.67
C ILE A 383 14.72 5.43 18.51
N ARG A 384 15.71 5.38 19.43
CA ARG A 384 16.80 4.39 19.38
C ARG A 384 16.47 3.15 20.19
N PHE A 385 16.92 1.99 19.70
CA PHE A 385 16.77 0.71 20.39
C PHE A 385 18.16 0.15 20.76
N GLU A 386 18.47 0.15 22.05
CA GLU A 386 19.74 -0.35 22.57
C GLU A 386 19.79 -1.88 22.50
N GLY A 387 20.90 -2.43 22.01
CA GLY A 387 21.08 -3.87 21.79
C GLY A 387 20.45 -4.42 20.50
N HIS A 388 19.88 -3.57 19.64
CA HIS A 388 19.35 -3.99 18.34
C HIS A 388 20.47 -4.44 17.38
N PRO A 389 20.34 -5.58 16.68
CA PRO A 389 21.42 -6.16 15.86
C PRO A 389 21.82 -5.31 14.65
N ASN A 390 20.87 -4.61 14.01
CA ASN A 390 21.12 -3.79 12.83
C ASN A 390 20.21 -2.57 12.75
N LEU A 391 20.43 -1.56 13.60
CA LEU A 391 19.57 -0.38 13.67
C LEU A 391 19.95 0.65 12.59
N ARG A 392 19.36 0.50 11.40
CA ARG A 392 19.50 1.43 10.27
C ARG A 392 18.15 1.76 9.64
N ARG A 393 18.09 2.86 8.88
CA ARG A 393 16.89 3.25 8.11
C ARG A 393 16.44 2.09 7.21
N ILE A 394 15.14 1.92 7.08
CA ILE A 394 14.54 0.78 6.35
C ILE A 394 13.70 1.26 5.17
N LEU A 395 12.87 2.29 5.34
CA LEU A 395 12.05 2.87 4.28
C LEU A 395 12.80 4.01 3.58
N MET A 396 13.26 5.00 4.35
CA MET A 396 13.95 6.16 3.80
C MET A 396 15.37 5.82 3.36
N PRO A 397 15.87 6.46 2.29
CA PRO A 397 17.26 6.31 1.90
C PRO A 397 18.20 6.82 3.00
N GLN A 398 19.42 6.29 3.07
CA GLN A 398 20.37 6.64 4.13
C GLN A 398 20.74 8.13 4.14
N TRP A 399 20.70 8.79 2.98
CA TRP A 399 20.93 10.24 2.85
C TRP A 399 19.76 11.11 3.34
N TRP A 400 18.64 10.52 3.78
CA TRP A 400 17.46 11.27 4.19
C TRP A 400 17.69 12.01 5.51
N GLU A 401 17.33 13.29 5.53
CA GLU A 401 17.45 14.15 6.70
C GLU A 401 16.10 14.29 7.43
N GLY A 402 16.12 14.07 8.75
CA GLY A 402 14.94 14.14 9.63
C GLY A 402 14.12 12.84 9.73
N TYR A 403 12.95 12.96 10.34
CA TYR A 403 12.09 11.84 10.75
C TYR A 403 10.63 12.12 10.35
N PRO A 404 10.13 11.50 9.27
CA PRO A 404 8.91 11.99 8.62
C PRO A 404 7.60 11.91 9.41
N LEU A 405 7.46 10.95 10.33
CA LEU A 405 6.24 10.80 11.12
C LEU A 405 6.23 11.65 12.40
N ARG A 406 7.30 12.40 12.68
CA ARG A 406 7.24 13.44 13.70
C ARG A 406 6.33 14.57 13.29
N LYS A 407 5.69 15.21 14.27
CA LYS A 407 4.68 16.24 14.06
C LYS A 407 5.29 17.55 13.51
N ASP A 408 6.54 17.84 13.83
CA ASP A 408 7.30 18.99 13.34
C ASP A 408 7.81 18.83 11.89
N TYR A 409 7.84 17.61 11.36
CA TYR A 409 8.35 17.35 10.00
C TYR A 409 7.35 17.78 8.91
N PRO A 410 7.83 18.39 7.79
CA PRO A 410 7.00 18.76 6.65
C PRO A 410 6.15 17.61 6.11
N GLY A 411 4.85 17.85 5.98
CA GLY A 411 3.90 16.84 5.49
C GLY A 411 3.75 16.87 3.97
N ARG A 412 3.96 18.02 3.33
CA ARG A 412 3.67 18.23 1.91
C ARG A 412 4.92 18.22 1.05
N ALA A 413 4.80 17.79 -0.20
CA ALA A 413 5.90 17.92 -1.17
C ALA A 413 6.24 19.40 -1.39
N THR A 414 5.21 20.25 -1.39
CA THR A 414 5.30 21.70 -1.60
C THR A 414 5.99 22.48 -0.46
N GLU A 415 6.11 21.88 0.72
CA GLU A 415 6.86 22.42 1.85
C GLU A 415 8.37 22.13 1.74
N MET A 416 8.76 21.24 0.83
CA MET A 416 10.16 20.88 0.56
C MET A 416 10.68 21.53 -0.75
N PRO A 417 12.00 21.63 -0.91
CA PRO A 417 12.59 21.94 -2.21
C PRO A 417 12.15 20.92 -3.28
N PRO A 418 11.88 21.37 -4.52
CA PRO A 418 11.49 20.47 -5.61
C PRO A 418 12.63 19.49 -5.92
N TYR A 419 12.27 18.24 -6.22
CA TYR A 419 13.24 17.23 -6.62
C TYR A 419 13.62 17.44 -8.09
N THR A 420 14.91 17.52 -8.40
CA THR A 420 15.38 17.88 -9.75
C THR A 420 16.13 16.74 -10.44
N PHE A 421 16.33 16.88 -11.74
CA PHE A 421 17.27 16.06 -12.51
C PHE A 421 18.65 15.94 -11.85
N ALA A 422 19.19 17.04 -11.30
CA ALA A 422 20.49 17.04 -10.62
C ALA A 422 20.46 16.21 -9.32
N ASP A 423 19.38 16.31 -8.55
CA ASP A 423 19.17 15.46 -7.37
C ASP A 423 19.13 13.98 -7.75
N ALA A 424 18.40 13.63 -8.81
CA ALA A 424 18.32 12.25 -9.31
C ALA A 424 19.68 11.68 -9.70
N ARG A 425 20.55 12.48 -10.33
CA ARG A 425 21.93 12.06 -10.65
C ARG A 425 22.80 11.86 -9.42
N MET A 426 22.67 12.70 -8.40
CA MET A 426 23.50 12.61 -7.19
C MET A 426 23.06 11.51 -6.22
N ARG A 427 21.75 11.28 -6.07
CA ARG A 427 21.17 10.45 -5.01
C ARG A 427 21.00 8.98 -5.40
N GLN A 428 21.99 8.42 -6.11
CA GLN A 428 21.95 7.03 -6.56
C GLN A 428 21.86 6.06 -5.36
N PRO A 429 21.22 4.89 -5.53
CA PRO A 429 21.25 3.84 -4.51
C PRO A 429 22.69 3.44 -4.20
N MET A 430 22.95 3.10 -2.93
CA MET A 430 24.26 2.60 -2.49
C MET A 430 24.64 1.32 -3.25
N ASP A 431 25.93 1.10 -3.43
CA ASP A 431 26.40 -0.12 -4.08
C ASP A 431 26.20 -1.33 -3.17
N ALA A 432 25.96 -2.51 -3.75
CA ALA A 432 25.61 -3.71 -3.00
C ALA A 432 26.71 -4.12 -2.00
N TRP A 433 27.97 -3.89 -2.33
CA TRP A 433 29.11 -4.20 -1.44
C TRP A 433 29.15 -3.28 -0.22
N GLU A 434 28.73 -2.01 -0.34
CA GLU A 434 28.65 -1.06 0.78
C GLU A 434 27.54 -1.47 1.75
N VAL A 435 26.39 -1.88 1.21
CA VAL A 435 25.25 -2.36 2.00
C VAL A 435 25.62 -3.66 2.73
N ALA A 436 26.29 -4.59 2.06
CA ALA A 436 26.78 -5.82 2.68
C ALA A 436 27.83 -5.54 3.78
N ALA A 437 28.72 -4.57 3.56
CA ALA A 437 29.70 -4.16 4.56
C ALA A 437 29.07 -3.56 5.83
N LEU A 438 28.00 -2.78 5.68
CA LEU A 438 27.27 -2.22 6.83
C LEU A 438 26.64 -3.29 7.73
N ASP A 439 26.24 -4.42 7.15
CA ASP A 439 25.60 -5.50 7.88
C ASP A 439 26.62 -6.52 8.44
N ASN A 440 27.92 -6.27 8.30
CA ASN A 440 29.00 -7.25 8.52
C ASN A 440 28.81 -8.54 7.71
N LYS A 441 28.13 -8.45 6.56
CA LYS A 441 27.86 -9.53 5.61
C LYS A 441 28.74 -9.44 4.37
N ALA A 442 29.80 -8.63 4.43
CA ALA A 442 30.75 -8.53 3.34
C ALA A 442 31.41 -9.90 3.13
N PRO A 443 31.61 -10.31 1.86
CA PRO A 443 32.19 -11.60 1.57
C PRO A 443 33.56 -11.74 2.24
N SER A 444 33.70 -12.80 3.04
CA SER A 444 34.90 -13.15 3.80
C SER A 444 35.80 -14.13 3.04
N GLY A 445 35.24 -14.84 2.04
CA GLY A 445 35.90 -15.90 1.29
C GLY A 445 36.18 -15.58 -0.20
N LYS A 446 37.14 -16.29 -0.80
CA LYS A 446 37.52 -16.15 -2.22
C LYS A 446 36.47 -16.66 -3.23
N ARG A 447 35.38 -17.29 -2.78
CA ARG A 447 34.34 -17.92 -3.63
C ARG A 447 32.95 -17.28 -3.49
N GLU A 448 32.85 -16.21 -2.72
CA GLU A 448 31.57 -15.54 -2.47
C GLU A 448 31.35 -14.43 -3.50
N PHE A 449 30.16 -14.41 -4.11
CA PHE A 449 29.76 -13.39 -5.08
C PHE A 449 28.54 -12.63 -4.56
N LEU A 450 28.57 -11.30 -4.66
CA LEU A 450 27.42 -10.46 -4.34
C LEU A 450 26.62 -10.15 -5.60
N LEU A 451 25.37 -10.62 -5.64
CA LEU A 451 24.43 -10.35 -6.73
C LEU A 451 23.34 -9.36 -6.25
N ASN A 452 23.19 -8.27 -7.00
CA ASN A 452 22.13 -7.29 -6.79
C ASN A 452 20.95 -7.59 -7.73
N ILE A 453 19.80 -7.95 -7.17
CA ILE A 453 18.57 -8.22 -7.90
C ILE A 453 17.60 -7.08 -7.60
N GLY A 454 17.25 -6.30 -8.63
CA GLY A 454 16.44 -5.10 -8.48
C GLY A 454 17.28 -3.83 -8.27
N PRO A 455 16.65 -2.69 -7.88
CA PRO A 455 15.27 -2.54 -7.42
C PRO A 455 14.20 -2.68 -8.51
N HIS A 456 14.55 -2.67 -9.79
CA HIS A 456 13.61 -3.00 -10.88
C HIS A 456 14.03 -4.33 -11.52
N HIS A 457 13.15 -5.33 -11.41
CA HIS A 457 13.30 -6.65 -12.03
C HIS A 457 11.89 -7.22 -12.28
N VAL A 458 11.71 -8.02 -13.33
CA VAL A 458 10.36 -8.54 -13.68
C VAL A 458 9.83 -9.48 -12.61
N SER A 459 10.69 -10.35 -12.10
CA SER A 459 10.34 -11.39 -11.12
C SER A 459 10.20 -10.90 -9.68
N THR A 460 10.48 -9.63 -9.39
CA THR A 460 10.22 -9.06 -8.06
C THR A 460 8.80 -8.50 -7.93
N HIS A 461 8.01 -8.56 -9.02
CA HIS A 461 6.64 -8.06 -9.10
C HIS A 461 6.47 -6.67 -8.45
N GLY A 462 7.40 -5.78 -8.79
CA GLY A 462 7.48 -4.41 -8.32
C GLY A 462 8.91 -4.03 -7.90
N LEU A 463 9.01 -2.92 -7.16
CA LEU A 463 10.25 -2.30 -6.68
C LEU A 463 10.84 -2.91 -5.39
N LEU A 464 11.47 -4.08 -5.49
CA LEU A 464 12.19 -4.70 -4.37
C LEU A 464 13.66 -4.89 -4.76
N ARG A 465 14.57 -4.56 -3.85
CA ARG A 465 15.99 -4.84 -4.03
C ARG A 465 16.45 -5.93 -3.08
N CYS A 466 16.88 -7.05 -3.66
CA CYS A 466 17.46 -8.18 -2.95
C CYS A 466 18.95 -8.24 -3.23
N ILE A 467 19.77 -8.21 -2.18
CA ILE A 467 21.23 -8.35 -2.27
C ILE A 467 21.56 -9.75 -1.76
N ALA A 468 21.91 -10.65 -2.68
CA ALA A 468 22.21 -12.04 -2.38
C ALA A 468 23.72 -12.27 -2.32
N ALA A 469 24.21 -12.81 -1.21
CA ALA A 469 25.54 -13.37 -1.11
C ALA A 469 25.49 -14.84 -1.51
N LEU A 470 26.14 -15.18 -2.62
CA LEU A 470 26.10 -16.48 -3.26
C LEU A 470 27.42 -17.23 -3.06
N GLU A 471 27.33 -18.53 -2.78
CA GLU A 471 28.43 -19.48 -2.93
C GLU A 471 28.11 -20.44 -4.09
N GLY A 472 28.65 -20.15 -5.28
CA GLY A 472 28.21 -20.83 -6.49
C GLY A 472 26.78 -20.43 -6.86
N GLU A 473 25.83 -21.37 -6.75
CA GLU A 473 24.40 -21.13 -7.02
C GLU A 473 23.54 -21.03 -5.73
N GLU A 474 24.11 -21.39 -4.58
CA GLU A 474 23.42 -21.41 -3.28
C GLU A 474 23.48 -20.04 -2.61
N ILE A 475 22.33 -19.58 -2.11
CA ILE A 475 22.22 -18.34 -1.34
C ILE A 475 22.68 -18.61 0.09
N ARG A 476 23.78 -18.00 0.52
CA ARG A 476 24.22 -18.03 1.92
C ARG A 476 23.45 -17.05 2.76
N GLU A 477 23.34 -15.82 2.28
CA GLU A 477 22.65 -14.74 2.95
C GLU A 477 21.92 -13.84 1.96
N LEU A 478 20.81 -13.27 2.41
CA LEU A 478 20.02 -12.31 1.67
C LEU A 478 19.80 -11.06 2.52
N ASP A 479 20.01 -9.89 1.93
CA ASP A 479 19.59 -8.61 2.48
C ASP A 479 18.52 -7.96 1.59
N LEU A 480 17.58 -7.26 2.23
CA LEU A 480 16.41 -6.69 1.57
C LEU A 480 16.36 -5.17 1.82
N GLU A 481 16.31 -4.41 0.73
CA GLU A 481 16.01 -2.99 0.77
C GLU A 481 14.61 -2.72 0.22
N ILE A 482 13.73 -2.25 1.10
CA ILE A 482 12.36 -1.81 0.82
C ILE A 482 12.27 -0.27 0.81
N GLY A 483 11.08 0.32 0.72
CA GLY A 483 10.87 1.78 0.76
C GLY A 483 10.96 2.48 -0.59
N TYR A 484 11.12 1.74 -1.69
CA TYR A 484 11.09 2.31 -3.05
C TYR A 484 9.69 2.76 -3.47
N HIS A 485 8.66 2.32 -2.74
CA HIS A 485 7.24 2.65 -2.91
C HIS A 485 6.65 3.38 -1.69
N HIS A 486 7.47 4.07 -0.89
CA HIS A 486 6.97 4.78 0.29
C HIS A 486 6.23 6.08 -0.09
N ARG A 487 4.92 6.13 0.12
CA ARG A 487 4.03 7.26 -0.22
C ARG A 487 3.47 7.99 0.99
N ALA A 488 3.94 7.65 2.19
CA ALA A 488 3.54 8.31 3.42
C ALA A 488 2.02 8.24 3.67
N SER A 489 1.40 7.09 3.38
CA SER A 489 -0.04 6.90 3.60
C SER A 489 -0.46 7.22 5.03
N GLU A 490 0.42 6.93 5.99
CA GLU A 490 0.19 7.22 7.40
C GLU A 490 0.20 8.73 7.73
N LYS A 491 1.16 9.48 7.17
CA LYS A 491 1.25 10.94 7.35
C LYS A 491 0.08 11.66 6.67
N LEU A 492 -0.38 11.14 5.53
CA LEU A 492 -1.58 11.62 4.85
C LEU A 492 -2.84 11.48 5.71
N GLY A 493 -2.95 10.37 6.45
CA GLY A 493 -4.06 10.12 7.37
C GLY A 493 -4.20 11.16 8.47
N GLU A 494 -3.11 11.81 8.87
CA GLU A 494 -3.12 12.90 9.87
C GLU A 494 -3.62 14.24 9.30
N ARG A 495 -3.71 14.36 7.97
CA ARG A 495 -4.10 15.58 7.26
C ARG A 495 -5.50 15.49 6.69
N GLN A 496 -5.89 14.32 6.18
CA GLN A 496 -7.19 14.12 5.55
C GLN A 496 -8.27 13.94 6.59
N SER A 497 -9.49 14.41 6.29
CA SER A 497 -10.64 14.05 7.12
C SER A 497 -10.87 12.54 7.11
N TRP A 498 -11.59 12.03 8.13
CA TRP A 498 -11.88 10.59 8.25
C TRP A 498 -12.48 9.97 6.98
N HIS A 499 -13.30 10.72 6.23
CA HIS A 499 -13.87 10.27 4.95
C HIS A 499 -12.91 10.43 3.77
N GLN A 500 -12.20 11.56 3.68
CA GLN A 500 -11.24 11.81 2.60
C GLN A 500 -10.05 10.86 2.62
N TYR A 501 -9.81 10.17 3.75
CA TYR A 501 -8.77 9.16 3.85
C TYR A 501 -9.13 7.82 3.20
N ILE A 502 -10.43 7.50 3.06
CA ILE A 502 -10.90 6.21 2.51
C ILE A 502 -10.25 5.85 1.15
N PRO A 503 -10.18 6.74 0.14
CA PRO A 503 -9.51 6.42 -1.12
C PRO A 503 -8.04 5.97 -0.99
N TYR A 504 -7.33 6.41 0.04
CA TYR A 504 -5.94 6.01 0.25
C TYR A 504 -5.83 4.55 0.73
N THR A 505 -6.87 4.03 1.39
CA THR A 505 -6.91 2.64 1.88
C THR A 505 -6.96 1.63 0.73
N ASP A 506 -7.75 1.89 -0.31
CA ASP A 506 -7.79 1.11 -1.56
C ASP A 506 -6.43 0.98 -2.25
N ARG A 507 -5.57 1.97 -2.03
CA ARG A 507 -4.28 2.06 -2.70
C ARG A 507 -3.18 1.42 -1.87
N ASN A 508 -3.39 1.19 -0.56
CA ASN A 508 -2.45 0.50 0.30
C ASN A 508 -2.08 -0.88 -0.26
N ASP A 509 -3.07 -1.73 -0.52
CA ASP A 509 -2.96 -2.86 -1.43
C ASP A 509 -3.89 -2.63 -2.63
N TYR A 510 -3.33 -2.26 -3.78
CA TYR A 510 -4.13 -1.93 -4.96
C TYR A 510 -4.90 -3.11 -5.58
N LEU A 511 -4.68 -4.35 -5.13
CA LEU A 511 -5.50 -5.51 -5.48
C LEU A 511 -6.55 -5.83 -4.41
N GLY A 512 -6.38 -5.31 -3.20
CA GLY A 512 -7.25 -5.57 -2.05
C GLY A 512 -8.56 -4.78 -2.06
N GLY A 513 -8.62 -3.64 -2.77
CA GLY A 513 -9.82 -2.79 -2.92
C GLY A 513 -10.62 -2.69 -1.61
N SER A 514 -11.88 -3.10 -1.66
CA SER A 514 -12.80 -3.04 -0.50
C SER A 514 -12.38 -3.85 0.72
N CYS A 515 -11.48 -4.84 0.61
CA CYS A 515 -10.93 -5.51 1.80
C CYS A 515 -10.11 -4.54 2.66
N ASN A 516 -9.37 -3.62 2.03
CA ASN A 516 -8.56 -2.64 2.76
C ASN A 516 -9.46 -1.58 3.39
N GLU A 517 -10.45 -1.10 2.65
CA GLU A 517 -11.45 -0.17 3.16
C GLU A 517 -12.14 -0.76 4.39
N LEU A 518 -12.50 -2.05 4.34
CA LEU A 518 -13.20 -2.75 5.41
C LEU A 518 -12.40 -2.70 6.73
N SER A 519 -11.08 -2.88 6.66
CA SER A 519 -10.20 -2.80 7.83
C SER A 519 -10.22 -1.41 8.47
N TYR A 520 -10.14 -0.37 7.64
CA TYR A 520 -10.15 1.01 8.11
C TYR A 520 -11.51 1.41 8.68
N VAL A 521 -12.62 1.16 7.97
CA VAL A 521 -13.96 1.51 8.47
C VAL A 521 -14.28 0.75 9.73
N THR A 522 -13.89 -0.53 9.85
CA THR A 522 -14.09 -1.32 11.07
C THR A 522 -13.36 -0.71 12.27
N ALA A 523 -12.14 -0.19 12.08
CA ALA A 523 -11.39 0.49 13.14
C ALA A 523 -12.10 1.77 13.61
N VAL A 524 -12.59 2.60 12.68
CA VAL A 524 -13.27 3.86 12.99
C VAL A 524 -14.66 3.61 13.59
N GLU A 525 -15.41 2.65 13.05
CA GLU A 525 -16.73 2.24 13.55
C GLU A 525 -16.65 1.65 14.96
N THR A 526 -15.59 0.86 15.24
CA THR A 526 -15.30 0.35 16.59
C THR A 526 -15.00 1.48 17.57
N LEU A 527 -14.23 2.49 17.16
CA LEU A 527 -13.91 3.63 18.02
C LEU A 527 -15.15 4.47 18.35
N ALA A 528 -16.01 4.71 17.36
CA ALA A 528 -17.19 5.56 17.46
C ALA A 528 -18.48 4.82 17.90
N ASP A 529 -18.41 3.51 18.13
CA ASP A 529 -19.55 2.64 18.47
C ASP A 529 -20.71 2.70 17.45
N ILE A 530 -20.37 2.69 16.16
CA ILE A 530 -21.34 2.83 15.08
C ILE A 530 -21.90 1.45 14.71
N ARG A 531 -23.23 1.29 14.80
CA ARG A 531 -23.90 0.08 14.31
C ARG A 531 -24.18 0.18 12.81
N VAL A 532 -23.59 -0.74 12.05
CA VAL A 532 -23.78 -0.85 10.59
C VAL A 532 -25.01 -1.74 10.29
N PRO A 533 -25.91 -1.35 9.36
CA PRO A 533 -27.06 -2.17 8.99
C PRO A 533 -26.69 -3.53 8.38
N GLU A 534 -27.53 -4.56 8.57
CA GLU A 534 -27.30 -5.93 8.07
C GLU A 534 -27.13 -5.99 6.55
N ARG A 535 -27.94 -5.24 5.78
CA ARG A 535 -27.79 -5.16 4.32
C ARG A 535 -26.42 -4.61 3.92
N ALA A 536 -25.93 -3.58 4.61
CA ALA A 536 -24.60 -3.02 4.33
C ALA A 536 -23.48 -3.99 4.69
N GLN A 537 -23.64 -4.76 5.78
CA GLN A 537 -22.70 -5.83 6.15
C GLN A 537 -22.63 -6.92 5.08
N ALA A 538 -23.78 -7.39 4.58
CA ALA A 538 -23.82 -8.39 3.49
C ALA A 538 -23.16 -7.87 2.21
N ILE A 539 -23.40 -6.61 1.82
CA ILE A 539 -22.74 -5.98 0.66
C ILE A 539 -21.22 -5.93 0.86
N ARG A 540 -20.75 -5.57 2.07
CA ARG A 540 -19.32 -5.55 2.41
C ARG A 540 -18.68 -6.93 2.25
N VAL A 541 -19.33 -7.98 2.75
CA VAL A 541 -18.84 -9.36 2.62
C VAL A 541 -18.76 -9.77 1.15
N MET A 542 -19.81 -9.52 0.36
CA MET A 542 -19.82 -9.84 -1.08
C MET A 542 -18.67 -9.14 -1.83
N LEU A 543 -18.50 -7.84 -1.63
CA LEU A 543 -17.42 -7.08 -2.27
C LEU A 543 -16.03 -7.54 -1.81
N ALA A 544 -15.85 -7.81 -0.51
CA ALA A 544 -14.59 -8.31 0.02
C ALA A 544 -14.21 -9.67 -0.59
N GLU A 545 -15.15 -10.61 -0.73
CA GLU A 545 -14.88 -11.91 -1.31
C GLU A 545 -14.68 -11.84 -2.85
N LEU A 546 -15.35 -10.92 -3.56
CA LEU A 546 -15.05 -10.63 -4.97
C LEU A 546 -13.62 -10.11 -5.16
N TYR A 547 -13.18 -9.19 -4.30
CA TYR A 547 -11.78 -8.73 -4.31
C TYR A 547 -10.83 -9.85 -3.90
N ARG A 548 -11.19 -10.73 -2.97
CA ARG A 548 -10.38 -11.92 -2.62
C ARG A 548 -10.15 -12.84 -3.82
N LEU A 549 -11.21 -13.13 -4.59
CA LEU A 549 -11.09 -13.90 -5.83
C LEU A 549 -10.20 -13.20 -6.87
N SER A 550 -10.45 -11.91 -7.12
CA SER A 550 -9.64 -11.11 -8.05
C SER A 550 -8.14 -11.14 -7.69
N ASN A 551 -7.85 -11.08 -6.40
CA ASN A 551 -6.49 -11.10 -5.87
C ASN A 551 -5.81 -12.45 -6.07
N HIS A 552 -6.48 -13.54 -5.68
CA HIS A 552 -5.95 -14.90 -5.86
C HIS A 552 -5.78 -15.30 -7.34
N LEU A 553 -6.60 -14.76 -8.26
CA LEU A 553 -6.43 -14.95 -9.70
C LEU A 553 -5.15 -14.29 -10.23
N VAL A 554 -4.83 -13.07 -9.77
CA VAL A 554 -3.55 -12.42 -10.11
C VAL A 554 -2.40 -13.25 -9.55
N PHE A 555 -2.45 -13.60 -8.25
CA PHE A 555 -1.44 -14.45 -7.63
C PHE A 555 -1.21 -15.75 -8.42
N PHE A 556 -2.28 -16.47 -8.79
CA PHE A 556 -2.16 -17.71 -9.55
C PHE A 556 -1.49 -17.49 -10.91
N GLY A 557 -1.90 -16.45 -11.64
CA GLY A 557 -1.36 -16.11 -12.95
C GLY A 557 0.12 -15.72 -12.90
N THR A 558 0.46 -14.79 -12.01
CA THR A 558 1.82 -14.26 -11.87
C THR A 558 2.77 -15.30 -11.28
N PHE A 559 2.34 -16.06 -10.27
CA PHE A 559 3.16 -17.12 -9.68
C PHE A 559 3.51 -18.21 -10.70
N ALA A 560 2.55 -18.58 -11.56
CA ALA A 560 2.83 -19.52 -12.65
C ALA A 560 3.79 -18.91 -13.69
N GLN A 561 3.63 -17.62 -14.01
CA GLN A 561 4.51 -16.91 -14.95
C GLN A 561 5.96 -16.84 -14.45
N ASP A 562 6.17 -16.57 -13.17
CA ASP A 562 7.49 -16.54 -12.53
C ASP A 562 8.24 -17.88 -12.62
N LEU A 563 7.48 -18.98 -12.63
CA LEU A 563 8.01 -20.34 -12.81
C LEU A 563 8.17 -20.72 -14.29
N GLY A 564 7.87 -19.81 -15.22
CA GLY A 564 8.01 -19.97 -16.67
C GLY A 564 6.72 -20.33 -17.42
N ALA A 565 5.59 -20.50 -16.73
CA ALA A 565 4.31 -20.81 -17.37
C ALA A 565 3.52 -19.51 -17.66
N MET A 566 3.63 -18.99 -18.89
CA MET A 566 2.96 -17.73 -19.27
C MET A 566 1.45 -17.87 -19.56
N THR A 567 1.00 -19.01 -20.10
CA THR A 567 -0.40 -19.21 -20.52
C THR A 567 -1.45 -18.99 -19.41
N PRO A 568 -1.25 -19.48 -18.16
CA PRO A 568 -2.18 -19.25 -17.05
C PRO A 568 -2.55 -17.78 -16.84
N ASN A 569 -1.60 -16.86 -17.02
CA ASN A 569 -1.81 -15.45 -16.79
C ASN A 569 -2.88 -14.86 -17.72
N PHE A 570 -2.91 -15.29 -18.99
CA PHE A 570 -3.94 -14.84 -19.94
C PHE A 570 -5.33 -15.36 -19.58
N TYR A 571 -5.41 -16.55 -19.00
CA TYR A 571 -6.69 -17.11 -18.58
C TYR A 571 -7.19 -16.42 -17.31
N THR A 572 -6.38 -16.35 -16.26
CA THR A 572 -6.85 -15.76 -15.00
C THR A 572 -7.25 -14.29 -15.12
N PHE A 573 -6.59 -13.54 -16.02
CA PHE A 573 -7.00 -12.17 -16.32
C PHE A 573 -8.37 -12.09 -17.00
N ALA A 574 -8.80 -13.06 -17.79
CA ALA A 574 -10.13 -13.04 -18.42
C ALA A 574 -11.25 -13.14 -17.38
N GLU A 575 -11.15 -14.08 -16.44
CA GLU A 575 -12.10 -14.22 -15.34
C GLU A 575 -12.00 -13.05 -14.34
N ARG A 576 -10.79 -12.50 -14.13
CA ARG A 576 -10.60 -11.27 -13.34
C ARG A 576 -11.34 -10.09 -13.95
N GLU A 577 -11.29 -9.94 -15.27
CA GLU A 577 -12.00 -8.88 -15.99
C GLU A 577 -13.52 -8.95 -15.79
N MET A 578 -14.09 -10.16 -15.73
CA MET A 578 -15.52 -10.33 -15.39
C MET A 578 -15.82 -9.82 -13.98
N ILE A 579 -14.94 -10.10 -13.00
CA ILE A 579 -15.09 -9.61 -11.63
C ILE A 579 -15.00 -8.08 -11.58
N LEU A 580 -14.05 -7.48 -12.31
CA LEU A 580 -13.92 -6.02 -12.38
C LEU A 580 -15.12 -5.36 -13.06
N ASP A 581 -15.71 -6.00 -14.08
CA ASP A 581 -16.93 -5.51 -14.73
C ASP A 581 -18.13 -5.53 -13.74
N ILE A 582 -18.22 -6.52 -12.84
CA ILE A 582 -19.21 -6.56 -11.74
C ILE A 582 -18.95 -5.45 -10.71
N ILE A 583 -17.70 -5.26 -10.31
CA ILE A 583 -17.31 -4.22 -9.35
C ILE A 583 -17.62 -2.83 -9.93
N GLU A 584 -17.31 -2.60 -11.20
CA GLU A 584 -17.61 -1.36 -11.91
C GLU A 584 -19.12 -1.13 -12.00
N LEU A 585 -19.91 -2.17 -12.27
CA LEU A 585 -21.37 -2.08 -12.25
C LEU A 585 -21.89 -1.60 -10.88
N ILE A 586 -21.38 -2.16 -9.79
CA ILE A 586 -21.86 -1.86 -8.43
C ILE A 586 -21.36 -0.50 -7.92
N THR A 587 -20.09 -0.18 -8.16
CA THR A 587 -19.38 0.92 -7.49
C THR A 587 -19.09 2.11 -8.41
N GLY A 588 -19.10 1.90 -9.73
CA GLY A 588 -18.63 2.86 -10.73
C GLY A 588 -17.10 2.96 -10.85
N GLY A 589 -16.35 2.42 -9.89
CA GLY A 589 -14.90 2.29 -9.93
C GLY A 589 -14.48 0.90 -10.38
N ARG A 590 -13.41 0.81 -11.19
CA ARG A 590 -12.90 -0.48 -11.67
C ARG A 590 -11.98 -1.16 -10.66
N LEU A 591 -10.90 -0.48 -10.27
CA LEU A 591 -9.88 -0.98 -9.32
C LEU A 591 -9.98 -0.37 -7.91
N HIS A 592 -10.40 0.89 -7.83
CA HIS A 592 -10.49 1.64 -6.58
C HIS A 592 -11.95 2.06 -6.39
N PRO A 593 -12.74 1.28 -5.63
CA PRO A 593 -14.18 1.44 -5.55
C PRO A 593 -14.61 2.63 -4.68
N GLU A 594 -13.84 3.00 -3.64
CA GLU A 594 -14.22 4.03 -2.66
C GLU A 594 -15.67 3.89 -2.15
N TYR A 595 -16.12 2.64 -1.98
CA TYR A 595 -17.54 2.32 -1.85
C TYR A 595 -17.94 2.09 -0.40
N LEU A 596 -17.05 1.51 0.40
CA LEU A 596 -17.30 1.34 1.83
C LEU A 596 -17.15 2.70 2.53
N ARG A 597 -18.18 3.08 3.29
CA ARG A 597 -18.20 4.33 4.06
C ARG A 597 -18.36 4.02 5.53
N ILE A 598 -17.90 4.92 6.38
CA ILE A 598 -18.11 4.78 7.82
C ILE A 598 -19.62 4.80 8.08
N GLY A 599 -20.14 3.76 8.73
CA GLY A 599 -21.56 3.57 9.00
C GLY A 599 -22.37 2.89 7.88
N GLY A 600 -21.74 2.42 6.79
CA GLY A 600 -22.44 1.67 5.74
C GLY A 600 -21.71 1.57 4.40
N VAL A 601 -22.44 1.79 3.32
CA VAL A 601 -21.93 1.84 1.94
C VAL A 601 -22.41 3.11 1.23
N ALA A 602 -21.71 3.53 0.18
CA ALA A 602 -21.99 4.80 -0.51
C ALA A 602 -23.36 4.83 -1.21
N ALA A 603 -23.74 3.72 -1.84
CA ALA A 603 -25.01 3.54 -2.52
C ALA A 603 -25.55 2.12 -2.27
N ASP A 604 -26.79 1.86 -2.68
CA ASP A 604 -27.31 0.49 -2.71
C ASP A 604 -26.90 -0.22 -4.02
N LEU A 605 -27.10 -1.54 -4.08
CA LEU A 605 -26.83 -2.35 -5.26
C LEU A 605 -27.73 -1.95 -6.45
N PRO A 606 -27.17 -1.78 -7.67
CA PRO A 606 -27.91 -1.35 -8.86
C PRO A 606 -28.72 -2.48 -9.48
N GLU A 607 -29.76 -2.19 -10.26
CA GLU A 607 -30.52 -3.22 -10.98
C GLU A 607 -29.61 -4.08 -11.87
N GLY A 608 -29.86 -5.40 -11.90
CA GLY A 608 -29.07 -6.36 -12.69
C GLY A 608 -27.80 -6.90 -12.00
N TRP A 609 -27.42 -6.36 -10.82
CA TRP A 609 -26.24 -6.84 -10.07
C TRP A 609 -26.25 -8.36 -9.83
N LYS A 610 -27.43 -8.90 -9.49
CA LYS A 610 -27.57 -10.30 -9.10
C LYS A 610 -27.28 -11.24 -10.27
N GLN A 611 -27.80 -10.93 -11.47
CA GLN A 611 -27.57 -11.75 -12.66
C GLN A 611 -26.08 -11.85 -12.97
N ALA A 612 -25.36 -10.73 -12.90
CA ALA A 612 -23.93 -10.70 -13.18
C ALA A 612 -23.12 -11.55 -12.18
N VAL A 613 -23.51 -11.54 -10.90
CA VAL A 613 -22.91 -12.39 -9.86
C VAL A 613 -23.26 -13.87 -10.07
N ASP A 614 -24.52 -14.18 -10.37
CA ASP A 614 -24.98 -15.55 -10.64
C ASP A 614 -24.24 -16.17 -11.85
N ASP A 615 -24.02 -15.39 -12.91
CA ASP A 615 -23.28 -15.81 -14.11
C ASP A 615 -21.81 -16.15 -13.77
N LEU A 616 -21.17 -15.35 -12.91
CA LEU A 616 -19.83 -15.63 -12.41
C LEU A 616 -19.79 -16.93 -11.59
N VAL A 617 -20.71 -17.08 -10.63
CA VAL A 617 -20.81 -18.27 -9.77
C VAL A 617 -21.03 -19.54 -10.60
N ALA A 618 -21.80 -19.47 -11.68
CA ALA A 618 -22.03 -20.60 -12.57
C ALA A 618 -20.76 -21.04 -13.36
N ILE A 619 -19.94 -20.08 -13.79
CA ILE A 619 -18.79 -20.35 -14.68
C ILE A 619 -17.51 -20.67 -13.88
N PHE A 620 -17.29 -19.99 -12.77
CA PHE A 620 -16.01 -19.98 -12.05
C PHE A 620 -15.53 -21.37 -11.58
N PRO A 621 -16.38 -22.25 -10.99
CA PRO A 621 -15.95 -23.57 -10.56
C PRO A 621 -15.42 -24.45 -11.70
N ARG A 622 -15.96 -24.30 -12.91
CA ARG A 622 -15.47 -25.02 -14.09
C ARG A 622 -14.09 -24.51 -14.50
N ARG A 623 -13.88 -23.19 -14.51
CA ARG A 623 -12.61 -22.56 -14.86
C ARG A 623 -11.50 -22.90 -13.89
N LEU A 624 -11.79 -22.87 -12.59
CA LEU A 624 -10.82 -23.25 -11.56
C LEU A 624 -10.31 -24.69 -11.75
N ARG A 625 -11.20 -25.63 -12.10
CA ARG A 625 -10.81 -27.02 -12.42
C ARG A 625 -9.90 -27.11 -13.67
N GLU A 626 -10.14 -26.28 -14.69
CA GLU A 626 -9.30 -26.21 -15.89
C GLU A 626 -7.89 -25.70 -15.54
N TYR A 627 -7.79 -24.68 -14.69
CA TYR A 627 -6.51 -24.13 -14.24
C TYR A 627 -5.70 -25.12 -13.40
N GLU A 628 -6.34 -25.82 -12.46
CA GLU A 628 -5.68 -26.86 -11.69
C GLU A 628 -5.22 -28.02 -12.56
N LYS A 629 -6.01 -28.42 -13.56
CA LYS A 629 -5.61 -29.48 -14.50
C LYS A 629 -4.30 -29.12 -15.22
N LEU A 630 -4.07 -27.83 -15.49
CA LEU A 630 -2.87 -27.32 -16.15
C LEU A 630 -1.64 -27.32 -15.22
N ILE A 631 -1.81 -26.90 -13.95
CA ILE A 631 -0.69 -26.59 -13.05
C ILE A 631 -0.50 -27.63 -11.93
N ARG A 632 -1.58 -28.08 -11.29
CA ARG A 632 -1.53 -28.82 -10.01
C ARG A 632 -0.69 -30.09 -10.05
N ARG A 633 -0.73 -30.82 -11.18
CA ARG A 633 0.00 -32.08 -11.40
C ARG A 633 1.19 -31.94 -12.34
N ASN A 634 1.56 -30.71 -12.72
CA ASN A 634 2.67 -30.46 -13.62
C ASN A 634 4.00 -30.81 -12.91
N PRO A 635 4.83 -31.73 -13.46
CA PRO A 635 6.09 -32.13 -12.84
C PRO A 635 7.08 -30.98 -12.62
N ILE A 636 7.13 -30.02 -13.55
CA ILE A 636 8.03 -28.84 -13.45
C ILE A 636 7.56 -27.95 -12.29
N PHE A 637 6.26 -27.67 -12.22
CA PHE A 637 5.71 -26.86 -11.14
C PHE A 637 5.93 -27.51 -9.77
N LEU A 638 5.71 -28.82 -9.66
CA LEU A 638 5.97 -29.56 -8.43
C LEU A 638 7.46 -29.52 -8.04
N ALA A 639 8.37 -29.74 -9.00
CA ALA A 639 9.81 -29.69 -8.75
C ALA A 639 10.30 -28.30 -8.29
N ARG A 640 9.62 -27.22 -8.71
CA ARG A 640 9.97 -25.83 -8.39
C ARG A 640 9.19 -25.24 -7.20
N THR A 641 8.34 -26.01 -6.54
CA THR A 641 7.52 -25.50 -5.42
C THR A 641 7.48 -26.41 -4.21
N LYS A 642 7.51 -27.73 -4.41
CA LYS A 642 7.47 -28.71 -3.32
C LYS A 642 8.83 -28.81 -2.67
N GLY A 643 8.87 -28.62 -1.36
CA GLY A 643 10.12 -28.66 -0.58
C GLY A 643 10.86 -27.33 -0.46
N ILE A 644 10.46 -26.30 -1.21
CA ILE A 644 11.20 -25.05 -1.35
C ILE A 644 10.61 -23.97 -0.46
N GLY A 645 11.47 -23.22 0.23
CA GLY A 645 11.06 -22.11 1.10
C GLY A 645 10.17 -22.58 2.25
N ARG A 646 10.62 -23.64 2.94
CA ARG A 646 9.91 -24.19 4.10
C ARG A 646 10.07 -23.27 5.31
N ILE A 647 8.98 -23.12 6.07
CA ILE A 647 8.99 -22.47 7.37
C ILE A 647 8.19 -23.31 8.36
N SER A 648 8.73 -23.50 9.56
CA SER A 648 8.00 -24.21 10.61
C SER A 648 6.89 -23.33 11.19
N LEU A 649 5.92 -23.97 11.84
CA LEU A 649 4.83 -23.23 12.49
C LEU A 649 5.33 -22.30 13.61
N GLU A 650 6.30 -22.75 14.41
CA GLU A 650 6.86 -21.95 15.51
C GLU A 650 7.58 -20.71 14.98
N GLU A 651 8.41 -20.87 13.94
CA GLU A 651 9.06 -19.74 13.27
C GLU A 651 8.03 -18.80 12.65
N ALA A 652 7.00 -19.31 11.97
CA ALA A 652 5.96 -18.48 11.38
C ALA A 652 5.24 -17.62 12.44
N MET A 653 4.98 -18.18 13.63
CA MET A 653 4.39 -17.44 14.75
C MET A 653 5.34 -16.36 15.29
N ASP A 654 6.62 -16.68 15.47
CA ASP A 654 7.62 -15.76 16.03
C ASP A 654 7.99 -14.63 15.06
N TRP A 655 7.99 -14.90 13.76
CA TRP A 655 8.25 -13.91 12.71
C TRP A 655 7.03 -13.06 12.34
N GLY A 656 5.86 -13.31 12.93
CA GLY A 656 4.69 -12.48 12.69
C GLY A 656 3.91 -12.80 11.41
N VAL A 657 4.19 -13.95 10.77
CA VAL A 657 3.54 -14.38 9.53
C VAL A 657 2.03 -14.50 9.74
N SER A 658 1.26 -14.11 8.73
CA SER A 658 -0.21 -14.10 8.80
C SER A 658 -0.87 -14.58 7.51
N GLY A 659 -2.15 -14.94 7.60
CA GLY A 659 -2.96 -15.30 6.44
C GLY A 659 -2.66 -16.67 5.84
N PRO A 660 -2.74 -16.81 4.50
CA PRO A 660 -2.49 -18.07 3.80
C PRO A 660 -1.10 -18.65 4.08
N ASN A 661 -0.11 -17.78 4.34
CA ASN A 661 1.26 -18.18 4.65
C ASN A 661 1.35 -18.90 6.02
N LEU A 662 0.56 -18.48 7.01
CA LEU A 662 0.48 -19.15 8.32
C LEU A 662 -0.36 -20.43 8.24
N ARG A 663 -1.48 -20.39 7.50
CA ARG A 663 -2.35 -21.56 7.27
C ARG A 663 -1.64 -22.69 6.52
N ALA A 664 -0.65 -22.36 5.68
CA ALA A 664 0.20 -23.34 5.00
C ALA A 664 1.17 -24.11 5.92
N CYS A 665 1.30 -23.69 7.18
CA CYS A 665 2.12 -24.33 8.22
C CYS A 665 1.30 -25.20 9.20
N GLY A 666 0.00 -25.38 8.94
CA GLY A 666 -0.87 -26.32 9.66
C GLY A 666 -1.72 -25.70 10.76
N LEU A 667 -1.73 -24.36 10.90
CA LEU A 667 -2.55 -23.68 11.90
C LEU A 667 -3.88 -23.20 11.29
N GLU A 668 -4.99 -23.67 11.85
CA GLU A 668 -6.34 -23.22 11.51
C GLU A 668 -6.64 -21.83 12.13
N TRP A 669 -6.00 -20.82 11.54
CA TRP A 669 -6.11 -19.42 11.97
C TRP A 669 -6.67 -18.54 10.84
N ASP A 670 -7.86 -17.99 11.08
CA ASP A 670 -8.55 -17.07 10.17
C ASP A 670 -9.38 -16.08 11.00
N LEU A 671 -9.17 -14.77 10.79
CA LEU A 671 -9.88 -13.76 11.58
C LEU A 671 -11.39 -13.78 11.34
N ARG A 672 -11.87 -14.21 10.16
CA ARG A 672 -13.31 -14.28 9.86
C ARG A 672 -14.06 -15.23 10.79
N LYS A 673 -13.39 -16.26 11.32
CA LYS A 673 -13.94 -17.18 12.33
C LYS A 673 -13.53 -16.85 13.76
N LYS A 674 -12.27 -16.46 13.98
CA LYS A 674 -11.74 -16.22 15.35
C LYS A 674 -12.19 -14.88 15.92
N PHE A 675 -12.29 -13.86 15.07
CA PHE A 675 -12.72 -12.51 15.42
C PHE A 675 -13.74 -12.02 14.37
N PRO A 676 -14.96 -12.60 14.35
CA PRO A 676 -15.93 -12.31 13.30
C PRO A 676 -16.28 -10.81 13.25
N TYR A 677 -16.33 -10.26 12.04
CA TYR A 677 -16.68 -8.89 11.74
C TYR A 677 -17.70 -8.86 10.58
N SER A 678 -18.45 -7.76 10.44
CA SER A 678 -19.41 -7.55 9.33
C SER A 678 -20.32 -8.75 8.99
N GLY A 679 -20.69 -9.56 9.98
CA GLY A 679 -21.60 -10.69 9.80
C GLY A 679 -21.01 -11.96 9.15
N TYR A 680 -19.67 -12.12 9.10
CA TYR A 680 -19.02 -13.33 8.56
C TYR A 680 -19.44 -14.63 9.28
N ASP A 681 -19.93 -14.53 10.52
CA ASP A 681 -20.48 -15.60 11.35
C ASP A 681 -21.80 -16.19 10.82
N ASN A 682 -22.47 -15.51 9.88
CA ASN A 682 -23.72 -15.99 9.27
C ASN A 682 -23.51 -16.90 8.05
N TYR A 683 -22.27 -17.10 7.60
CA TYR A 683 -21.94 -17.87 6.39
C TYR A 683 -21.15 -19.13 6.74
N ASP A 684 -21.43 -20.21 6.03
CA ASP A 684 -20.74 -21.49 6.22
C ASP A 684 -19.57 -21.62 5.24
N PHE A 685 -18.36 -21.82 5.77
CA PHE A 685 -17.15 -22.03 4.98
C PHE A 685 -16.10 -22.74 5.82
N GLU A 686 -15.17 -23.44 5.16
CA GLU A 686 -14.04 -24.10 5.81
C GLU A 686 -12.78 -23.26 5.72
N VAL A 687 -11.90 -23.36 6.73
CA VAL A 687 -10.60 -22.68 6.73
C VAL A 687 -9.55 -23.63 6.17
N PRO A 688 -9.04 -23.40 4.95
CA PRO A 688 -8.09 -24.32 4.33
C PRO A 688 -6.73 -24.26 5.02
N THR A 689 -6.16 -25.43 5.29
CA THR A 689 -4.84 -25.57 5.89
C THR A 689 -4.00 -26.59 5.12
N ALA A 690 -2.68 -26.44 5.22
CA ALA A 690 -1.70 -27.39 4.72
C ALA A 690 -0.54 -27.50 5.73
N THR A 691 0.24 -28.56 5.71
CA THR A 691 1.21 -28.87 6.78
C THR A 691 2.67 -28.62 6.43
N GLU A 692 3.02 -28.62 5.14
CA GLU A 692 4.44 -28.64 4.71
C GLU A 692 5.15 -27.29 4.83
N GLY A 693 4.43 -26.17 4.93
CA GLY A 693 5.00 -24.82 5.03
C GLY A 693 5.79 -24.35 3.79
N ASP A 694 5.74 -25.11 2.68
CA ASP A 694 6.47 -24.82 1.44
C ASP A 694 5.66 -23.97 0.45
N CYS A 695 6.29 -23.59 -0.66
CA CYS A 695 5.63 -22.80 -1.71
C CYS A 695 4.40 -23.52 -2.30
N TYR A 696 4.42 -24.85 -2.38
CA TYR A 696 3.30 -25.64 -2.88
C TYR A 696 2.11 -25.66 -1.91
N ALA A 697 2.36 -25.78 -0.60
CA ALA A 697 1.35 -25.68 0.44
C ALA A 697 0.64 -24.33 0.42
N ARG A 698 1.41 -23.24 0.26
CA ARG A 698 0.88 -21.87 0.10
C ARG A 698 0.00 -21.72 -1.15
N TYR A 699 0.36 -22.38 -2.25
CA TYR A 699 -0.46 -22.46 -3.45
C TYR A 699 -1.78 -23.20 -3.21
N LEU A 700 -1.72 -24.37 -2.56
CA LEU A 700 -2.91 -25.20 -2.29
C LEU A 700 -3.94 -24.47 -1.42
N VAL A 701 -3.48 -23.78 -0.37
CA VAL A 701 -4.35 -22.99 0.52
C VAL A 701 -5.11 -21.93 -0.28
N ARG A 702 -4.42 -21.12 -1.10
CA ARG A 702 -5.06 -20.05 -1.89
C ARG A 702 -6.03 -20.58 -2.96
N VAL A 703 -5.73 -21.74 -3.56
CA VAL A 703 -6.65 -22.40 -4.50
C VAL A 703 -7.92 -22.87 -3.79
N GLU A 704 -7.82 -23.39 -2.57
CA GLU A 704 -8.99 -23.75 -1.78
C GLU A 704 -9.74 -22.51 -1.28
N GLU A 705 -9.06 -21.43 -0.90
CA GLU A 705 -9.70 -20.15 -0.56
C GLU A 705 -10.56 -19.63 -1.71
N MET A 706 -10.12 -19.78 -2.97
CA MET A 706 -10.97 -19.42 -4.12
C MET A 706 -12.28 -20.24 -4.19
N ARG A 707 -12.29 -21.50 -3.75
CA ARG A 707 -13.52 -22.31 -3.67
C ARG A 707 -14.43 -21.87 -2.54
N GLN A 708 -13.84 -21.53 -1.40
CA GLN A 708 -14.61 -21.06 -0.25
C GLN A 708 -15.19 -19.66 -0.52
N SER A 709 -14.42 -18.75 -1.13
CA SER A 709 -14.91 -17.41 -1.50
C SER A 709 -16.08 -17.45 -2.47
N ILE A 710 -16.05 -18.31 -3.51
CA ILE A 710 -17.18 -18.41 -4.44
C ILE A 710 -18.42 -18.97 -3.75
N SER A 711 -18.27 -19.89 -2.79
CA SER A 711 -19.38 -20.40 -1.98
C SER A 711 -19.97 -19.31 -1.06
N ILE A 712 -19.12 -18.48 -0.43
CA ILE A 712 -19.60 -17.35 0.37
C ILE A 712 -20.37 -16.36 -0.51
N ILE A 713 -19.86 -16.04 -1.70
CA ILE A 713 -20.54 -15.13 -2.65
C ILE A 713 -21.91 -15.69 -3.04
N GLU A 714 -22.02 -16.99 -3.32
CA GLU A 714 -23.29 -17.67 -3.61
C GLU A 714 -24.28 -17.54 -2.43
N GLN A 715 -23.82 -17.81 -1.21
CA GLN A 715 -24.65 -17.69 0.00
C GLN A 715 -25.13 -16.25 0.26
N VAL A 716 -24.23 -15.27 0.09
CA VAL A 716 -24.56 -13.84 0.27
C VAL A 716 -25.55 -13.37 -0.79
N ALA A 717 -25.32 -13.73 -2.05
CA ALA A 717 -26.21 -13.35 -3.16
C ALA A 717 -27.58 -14.02 -3.05
N GLY A 718 -27.65 -15.25 -2.54
CA GLY A 718 -28.90 -15.98 -2.28
C GLY A 718 -29.72 -15.40 -1.11
N ASN A 719 -29.05 -14.92 -0.06
CA ASN A 719 -29.68 -14.49 1.19
C ASN A 719 -29.54 -12.97 1.46
N MET A 720 -29.45 -12.14 0.43
CA MET A 720 -29.22 -10.69 0.57
C MET A 720 -30.36 -10.01 1.36
N PRO A 721 -30.10 -9.44 2.57
CA PRO A 721 -31.14 -8.83 3.38
C PRO A 721 -31.73 -7.57 2.74
N SER A 722 -33.04 -7.36 2.92
CA SER A 722 -33.68 -6.06 2.63
C SER A 722 -33.43 -5.08 3.77
N GLY A 723 -33.32 -3.78 3.49
CA GLY A 723 -33.21 -2.77 4.54
C GLY A 723 -32.40 -1.54 4.14
N ARG A 724 -31.97 -0.76 5.14
CA ARG A 724 -31.10 0.40 4.92
C ARG A 724 -29.67 -0.05 4.64
N TYR A 725 -28.97 0.71 3.79
CA TYR A 725 -27.55 0.50 3.48
C TYR A 725 -26.61 1.52 4.19
N VAL A 726 -27.19 2.47 4.93
CA VAL A 726 -26.50 3.46 5.78
C VAL A 726 -27.13 3.43 7.17
N THR A 727 -26.31 3.61 8.20
CA THR A 727 -26.75 3.78 9.59
C THR A 727 -27.73 4.94 9.76
N GLU A 728 -28.55 4.87 10.80
CA GLU A 728 -29.49 5.95 11.15
C GLU A 728 -28.80 7.11 11.86
N ASP A 729 -27.57 6.89 12.35
CA ASP A 729 -26.77 7.92 13.00
C ASP A 729 -26.04 8.82 11.99
N TYR A 730 -26.73 9.86 11.54
CA TYR A 730 -26.21 10.84 10.57
C TYR A 730 -25.13 11.78 11.10
N ARG A 731 -24.76 11.67 12.39
CA ARG A 731 -23.55 12.35 12.90
C ARG A 731 -22.27 11.79 12.27
N TYR A 732 -22.30 10.52 11.85
CA TYR A 732 -21.15 9.78 11.33
C TYR A 732 -21.33 9.27 9.90
N ALA A 733 -22.47 9.52 9.26
CA ALA A 733 -22.74 9.07 7.91
C ALA A 733 -23.37 10.17 7.06
N ILE A 734 -23.18 10.09 5.75
CA ILE A 734 -23.85 10.97 4.81
C ILE A 734 -25.30 10.49 4.66
N PRO A 735 -26.31 11.34 4.92
CA PRO A 735 -27.72 10.94 4.82
C PRO A 735 -28.13 10.53 3.41
N LYS A 736 -29.15 9.68 3.32
CA LYS A 736 -29.77 9.35 2.03
C LYS A 736 -30.34 10.62 1.38
N ARG A 737 -30.15 10.75 0.07
CA ARG A 737 -30.57 11.93 -0.70
C ARG A 737 -32.06 12.26 -0.52
N ASP A 738 -32.92 11.25 -0.53
CA ASP A 738 -34.38 11.44 -0.41
C ASP A 738 -34.80 11.96 0.97
N GLU A 739 -34.08 11.58 2.03
CA GLU A 739 -34.32 12.05 3.40
C GLU A 739 -33.78 13.47 3.57
N MET A 740 -32.55 13.70 3.10
CA MET A 740 -31.88 15.00 3.11
C MET A 740 -32.69 16.11 2.43
N LEU A 741 -33.45 15.80 1.37
CA LEU A 741 -34.25 16.78 0.65
C LEU A 741 -35.57 17.14 1.36
N ARG A 742 -35.99 16.36 2.36
CA ARG A 742 -37.29 16.51 3.05
C ARG A 742 -37.16 17.02 4.48
N ASP A 743 -36.01 16.85 5.10
CA ASP A 743 -35.77 17.21 6.49
C ASP A 743 -34.54 18.14 6.64
N ILE A 744 -34.66 19.12 7.55
CA ILE A 744 -33.62 20.12 7.77
C ILE A 744 -32.44 19.57 8.58
N GLU A 745 -32.68 18.65 9.52
CA GLU A 745 -31.62 18.09 10.37
C GLU A 745 -30.66 17.23 9.55
N THR A 746 -31.21 16.37 8.68
CA THR A 746 -30.44 15.60 7.71
C THR A 746 -29.67 16.49 6.74
N LEU A 747 -30.23 17.61 6.27
CA LEU A 747 -29.49 18.57 5.44
C LEU A 747 -28.31 19.22 6.20
N ILE A 748 -28.50 19.57 7.47
CA ILE A 748 -27.42 20.10 8.34
C ILE A 748 -26.31 19.06 8.48
N HIS A 749 -26.65 17.81 8.75
CA HIS A 749 -25.67 16.73 8.88
C HIS A 749 -24.91 16.47 7.57
N HIS A 750 -25.60 16.47 6.43
CA HIS A 750 -24.95 16.41 5.12
C HIS A 750 -23.95 17.55 4.93
N PHE A 751 -24.36 18.80 5.18
CA PHE A 751 -23.50 19.97 5.02
C PHE A 751 -22.25 19.89 5.90
N ILE A 752 -22.40 19.52 7.18
CA ILE A 752 -21.28 19.40 8.13
C ILE A 752 -20.31 18.29 7.70
N ASN A 753 -20.84 17.10 7.35
CA ASN A 753 -20.02 15.94 7.01
C ASN A 753 -19.23 16.14 5.71
N VAL A 754 -19.81 16.83 4.72
CA VAL A 754 -19.15 17.07 3.42
C VAL A 754 -18.16 18.24 3.47
N THR A 755 -18.43 19.28 4.27
CA THR A 755 -17.55 20.47 4.30
C THR A 755 -16.43 20.35 5.32
N ARG A 756 -16.75 20.02 6.58
CA ARG A 756 -15.79 19.96 7.69
C ARG A 756 -15.31 18.54 7.94
N GLY A 757 -16.20 17.56 7.77
CA GLY A 757 -16.00 16.20 8.24
C GLY A 757 -16.59 15.95 9.63
N MET A 758 -16.82 14.67 9.90
CA MET A 758 -17.34 14.17 11.17
C MET A 758 -16.32 14.20 12.30
N LYS A 759 -16.83 14.37 13.52
CA LYS A 759 -16.02 14.39 14.74
C LYS A 759 -16.05 13.01 15.39
N ILE A 760 -14.97 12.25 15.25
CA ILE A 760 -14.81 10.95 15.93
C ILE A 760 -14.41 11.20 17.39
N PRO A 761 -14.97 10.47 18.38
CA PRO A 761 -14.65 10.67 19.79
C PRO A 761 -13.16 10.49 20.10
N ARG A 762 -12.68 11.15 21.17
CA ARG A 762 -11.30 10.98 21.65
C ARG A 762 -11.11 9.56 22.17
N GLY A 763 -10.09 8.88 21.67
CA GLY A 763 -9.82 7.49 22.00
C GLY A 763 -8.94 6.85 20.94
N GLU A 764 -8.85 5.54 20.99
CA GLU A 764 -8.07 4.74 20.04
C GLU A 764 -8.72 3.39 19.81
N ALA A 765 -8.54 2.85 18.60
CA ALA A 765 -9.01 1.52 18.26
C ALA A 765 -8.10 0.89 17.20
N TYR A 766 -8.00 -0.43 17.23
CA TYR A 766 -7.36 -1.26 16.24
C TYR A 766 -8.41 -2.16 15.59
N GLY A 767 -8.72 -1.90 14.33
CA GLY A 767 -9.57 -2.75 13.51
C GLY A 767 -8.71 -3.60 12.60
N VAL A 768 -8.96 -4.91 12.55
CA VAL A 768 -8.23 -5.84 11.68
C VAL A 768 -9.23 -6.73 10.95
N THR A 769 -8.93 -7.00 9.69
CA THR A 769 -9.68 -7.97 8.89
C THR A 769 -8.74 -8.95 8.21
N GLU A 770 -9.28 -10.08 7.78
CA GLU A 770 -8.58 -11.07 6.96
C GLU A 770 -8.58 -10.61 5.49
N ALA A 771 -7.59 -9.80 5.09
CA ALA A 771 -7.37 -9.50 3.69
C ALA A 771 -6.85 -10.76 2.94
N PRO A 772 -6.87 -10.79 1.60
CA PRO A 772 -6.46 -11.98 0.83
C PRO A 772 -5.01 -12.43 1.10
N ARG A 773 -4.14 -11.50 1.52
CA ARG A 773 -2.73 -11.75 1.87
C ARG A 773 -2.50 -12.07 3.35
N GLY A 774 -3.52 -11.89 4.18
CA GLY A 774 -3.47 -12.08 5.63
C GLY A 774 -4.04 -10.92 6.41
N GLU A 775 -3.58 -10.75 7.65
CA GLU A 775 -4.19 -9.80 8.57
C GLU A 775 -3.85 -8.36 8.18
N HIS A 776 -4.84 -7.56 7.79
CA HIS A 776 -4.68 -6.15 7.46
C HIS A 776 -5.37 -5.30 8.53
N GLY A 777 -4.63 -4.38 9.14
CA GLY A 777 -5.10 -3.66 10.33
C GLY A 777 -4.83 -2.16 10.31
N TYR A 778 -5.74 -1.40 10.90
CA TYR A 778 -5.60 0.04 11.12
C TYR A 778 -5.68 0.34 12.61
N TYR A 779 -4.61 0.91 13.17
CA TYR A 779 -4.62 1.48 14.51
C TYR A 779 -4.82 2.99 14.41
N VAL A 780 -5.99 3.45 14.82
CA VAL A 780 -6.43 4.84 14.71
C VAL A 780 -6.46 5.48 16.09
N VAL A 781 -5.97 6.71 16.17
CA VAL A 781 -5.99 7.54 17.37
C VAL A 781 -6.70 8.84 17.05
N SER A 782 -7.71 9.17 17.83
CA SER A 782 -8.49 10.41 17.70
C SER A 782 -8.27 11.30 18.91
N ASP A 783 -8.11 12.60 18.66
CA ASP A 783 -8.12 13.65 19.68
C ASP A 783 -9.47 14.40 19.72
N GLY A 784 -10.49 13.89 19.04
CA GLY A 784 -11.81 14.52 18.98
C GLY A 784 -11.97 15.48 17.80
N LEU A 785 -11.23 15.30 16.70
CA LEU A 785 -11.23 16.18 15.54
C LEU A 785 -11.79 15.52 14.27
N GLY A 786 -11.90 16.33 13.22
CA GLY A 786 -12.38 15.92 11.89
C GLY A 786 -11.44 15.00 11.11
N TYR A 787 -10.25 14.75 11.66
CA TYR A 787 -9.16 13.95 11.11
C TYR A 787 -8.53 13.15 12.24
N ALA A 788 -7.73 12.15 11.89
CA ALA A 788 -7.04 11.33 12.86
C ALA A 788 -5.82 12.05 13.44
N TYR A 789 -5.57 11.85 14.73
CA TYR A 789 -4.31 12.27 15.34
C TYR A 789 -3.15 11.41 14.84
N ARG A 790 -3.40 10.10 14.68
CA ARG A 790 -2.45 9.12 14.15
C ARG A 790 -3.23 7.99 13.47
N ILE A 791 -2.73 7.54 12.31
CA ILE A 791 -3.17 6.32 11.65
C ILE A 791 -1.95 5.45 11.38
N ARG A 792 -1.88 4.30 12.03
CA ARG A 792 -0.89 3.25 11.79
C ARG A 792 -1.53 2.17 10.92
N VAL A 793 -0.87 1.82 9.82
CA VAL A 793 -1.28 0.73 8.93
C VAL A 793 -0.39 -0.48 9.18
N ARG A 794 -1.01 -1.61 9.50
CA ARG A 794 -0.37 -2.92 9.62
C ARG A 794 -0.71 -3.73 8.37
N GLY A 795 0.21 -3.73 7.42
CA GLY A 795 0.10 -4.52 6.19
C GLY A 795 0.57 -5.96 6.40
N PRO A 796 -0.15 -6.98 5.89
CA PRO A 796 0.31 -8.37 5.97
C PRO A 796 1.61 -8.60 5.19
N GLY A 797 1.84 -7.84 4.12
CA GLY A 797 3.03 -7.93 3.29
C GLY A 797 4.31 -7.62 4.07
N PHE A 798 4.28 -6.61 4.94
CA PHE A 798 5.46 -6.19 5.73
C PHE A 798 5.93 -7.30 6.67
N ALA A 799 5.00 -7.95 7.39
CA ALA A 799 5.32 -9.05 8.29
C ALA A 799 5.76 -10.32 7.53
N ASN A 800 5.10 -10.63 6.41
CA ASN A 800 5.39 -11.83 5.64
C ASN A 800 6.76 -11.75 4.92
N ILE A 801 7.07 -10.62 4.27
CA ILE A 801 8.31 -10.46 3.47
C ILE A 801 9.57 -10.41 4.34
N GLN A 802 9.44 -10.05 5.61
CA GLN A 802 10.55 -10.08 6.57
C GLN A 802 11.17 -11.48 6.72
N THR A 803 10.41 -12.54 6.46
CA THR A 803 10.89 -13.93 6.53
C THR A 803 11.70 -14.38 5.31
N LEU A 804 11.70 -13.61 4.22
CA LEU A 804 12.34 -14.00 2.97
C LEU A 804 13.84 -14.35 3.11
N PRO A 805 14.65 -13.67 3.94
CA PRO A 805 16.05 -14.08 4.14
C PRO A 805 16.21 -15.47 4.74
N ILE A 806 15.27 -15.92 5.57
CA ILE A 806 15.28 -17.26 6.17
C ILE A 806 14.82 -18.29 5.15
N LEU A 807 13.75 -17.96 4.42
CA LEU A 807 13.19 -18.84 3.40
C LEU A 807 14.17 -19.08 2.24
N ALA A 808 15.01 -18.10 1.91
CA ALA A 808 15.95 -18.16 0.80
C ALA A 808 17.33 -18.74 1.17
N ALA A 809 17.70 -18.78 2.46
CA ALA A 809 19.00 -19.29 2.87
C ALA A 809 19.13 -20.80 2.58
N GLY A 810 20.20 -21.20 1.89
CA GLY A 810 20.43 -22.58 1.45
C GLY A 810 19.72 -22.97 0.16
N GLU A 811 18.91 -22.08 -0.42
CA GLU A 811 18.18 -22.32 -1.67
C GLU A 811 18.93 -21.73 -2.88
N SER A 812 18.53 -22.13 -4.08
CA SER A 812 19.13 -21.59 -5.31
C SER A 812 18.59 -20.21 -5.66
N LEU A 813 19.32 -19.46 -6.50
CA LEU A 813 18.85 -18.19 -7.06
C LEU A 813 17.52 -18.32 -7.82
N ALA A 814 17.30 -19.45 -8.51
CA ALA A 814 16.04 -19.66 -9.23
C ALA A 814 14.88 -19.86 -8.24
N ASP A 815 15.14 -20.50 -7.10
CA ASP A 815 14.15 -20.81 -6.08
C ASP A 815 13.77 -19.60 -5.24
N LEU A 816 14.66 -18.61 -5.10
CA LEU A 816 14.34 -17.29 -4.57
C LEU A 816 13.12 -16.65 -5.26
N ILE A 817 13.03 -16.76 -6.60
CA ILE A 817 11.89 -16.24 -7.35
C ILE A 817 10.59 -16.98 -6.99
N SER A 818 10.68 -18.29 -6.80
CA SER A 818 9.54 -19.13 -6.41
C SER A 818 9.06 -18.77 -4.99
N ILE A 819 10.01 -18.49 -4.09
CA ILE A 819 9.72 -18.06 -2.73
C ILE A 819 9.01 -16.70 -2.73
N ILE A 820 9.57 -15.70 -3.42
CA ILE A 820 8.99 -14.35 -3.54
C ILE A 820 7.56 -14.43 -4.08
N GLY A 821 7.36 -15.17 -5.18
CA GLY A 821 6.04 -15.37 -5.77
C GLY A 821 5.06 -16.04 -4.81
N SER A 822 5.50 -17.05 -4.04
CA SER A 822 4.62 -17.80 -3.12
C SER A 822 4.13 -17.01 -1.91
N ILE A 823 4.90 -16.02 -1.44
CA ILE A 823 4.55 -15.18 -0.29
C ILE A 823 3.37 -14.25 -0.64
N ASP A 824 3.23 -13.90 -1.93
CA ASP A 824 2.25 -12.97 -2.47
C ASP A 824 2.40 -11.55 -1.90
N ILE A 825 3.40 -10.83 -2.39
CA ILE A 825 3.69 -9.47 -1.92
C ILE A 825 3.15 -8.39 -2.85
N ILE A 826 2.70 -7.31 -2.24
CA ILE A 826 2.41 -6.04 -2.91
C ILE A 826 3.17 -4.97 -2.14
N LEU A 827 4.20 -4.42 -2.77
CA LEU A 827 5.12 -3.46 -2.16
C LEU A 827 4.46 -2.20 -1.59
N PRO A 828 3.39 -1.64 -2.21
CA PRO A 828 2.71 -0.52 -1.58
C PRO A 828 2.15 -0.83 -0.18
N ASP A 829 1.80 -2.09 0.14
CA ASP A 829 1.37 -2.52 1.48
C ASP A 829 2.54 -2.60 2.48
N ILE A 830 3.73 -2.96 1.98
CA ILE A 830 4.97 -3.03 2.75
C ILE A 830 5.46 -1.62 3.11
N ASP A 831 5.51 -0.73 2.12
CA ASP A 831 6.16 0.58 2.24
C ASP A 831 5.25 1.68 2.81
N ARG A 832 3.93 1.51 2.71
CA ARG A 832 2.85 2.38 3.21
C ARG A 832 2.83 3.80 2.68
#